data_AF-A0A409WN18-F1
#
_entry.id   AF-A0A409WN18-F1
#
_cell.length_a   1.000
_cell.length_b   1.000
_cell.length_c   1.000
_cell.angle_alpha   90.00
_cell.angle_beta   90.00
_cell.angle_gamma   90.00
#
_symmetry.space_group_name_H-M   'P 1'
#
loop_
_entity.id
_entity.type
_entity.pdbx_description
1 polymer ?
#
loop_
_entity_poly.entity_id
_entity_poly.type
_entity_poly.pdbx_seq_one_letter_code
_entity_poly.pdbx_strand_id
1 'polypeptide(L)'
;MSRSPLQPPVPFSDFEFTFDPSLSNLFPNPPPLPSSADLFSPAETTDLLGFLDNFNDIAWDFGGASSEYAPEQPKYDHVATNHAPYSNPHLNTIPEPSTSNRPKGSNRTVSSRGTHQQQYDDNHIEFSVREESQARSTASESSNTNTPTFSASADPPAARAAAARTKPLLSTPQKRLNHIIKHMSPAPLPPPPPAPKPWPIPKLHLRIDDLDHEGSDIFLSAVNPKVALRAAVLASFEWLYTPETAPRTVIQILLVLRPMIGVAVTFGTQSHKEIHFSLDHIKRSVNRARDEIMGVLVHEVVHCFQYNALDTCPGGLIEGIADFVRLHAGFSPPHWKRTCGDKWDIGYEKTAYFLNWIEKRYGEGTIRELNEGMKDKEYHRRIFKELTGRPVRKLWAIYCKSLEEPPETPEGFILWPTPSLKLCIDDLSHKGVNIFLNAINPEEVLSRAVTAAFKWLYTPETAPDIKEITLALCRLSSIAETSIASKDDVLHIEIVLSLEYIEQRQHRVEDEVTGLLIHEIAHCLQRIYPDNKYPSGLLLGIADYVRLKEGYGPPHWKQQTRGAWDAGFETTAYFLEWIEKKHREGTVRTFIVALKSKYDKDLFKQLTGVPVSDLWQQYCENIESNDTILEDSQEQESPSPLTSWPIPKFNIRIEDLDHEGVDIFFEAVRPKEALRKSVLASFNWLYTLKNVPTNVKEILLVLRAMDGVAYTTGSSSHKEIHFSLNYIKDCKSRASVEFMGVLVHEVVHCYQYDARGSCPGGLVEGIADFVRLNESLAPPHWRRSAGGKWDDGYDRTAFFLDWIEHSSGKGTIQKLNHRMKRSTYNNALFQELTGTPIDELWANYGKFLDEKSTDL
;
A
#
# COMPACT_ATOMS: atom_id res chain seq x y z
N MET A 1 -38.80 -55.72 -7.22
CA MET A 1 -39.05 -55.66 -5.76
C MET A 1 -38.67 -54.28 -5.26
N SER A 2 -39.13 -53.89 -4.06
CA SER A 2 -39.23 -52.47 -3.65
C SER A 2 -37.91 -51.69 -3.65
N ARG A 3 -37.98 -50.40 -3.99
CA ARG A 3 -36.97 -49.41 -3.61
C ARG A 3 -37.14 -49.07 -2.12
N SER A 4 -36.04 -48.82 -1.42
CA SER A 4 -36.02 -48.21 -0.08
C SER A 4 -35.52 -46.77 -0.19
N PRO A 5 -35.94 -45.85 0.71
CA PRO A 5 -35.62 -44.43 0.61
C PRO A 5 -34.23 -44.09 1.18
N LEU A 6 -33.68 -42.97 0.70
CA LEU A 6 -32.43 -42.37 1.17
C LEU A 6 -32.62 -41.74 2.57
N GLN A 7 -31.60 -41.85 3.43
CA GLN A 7 -31.52 -41.10 4.69
C GLN A 7 -30.92 -39.69 4.48
N PRO A 8 -31.26 -38.71 5.35
CA PRO A 8 -30.63 -37.38 5.36
C PRO A 8 -29.19 -37.41 5.91
N PRO A 9 -28.37 -36.37 5.66
CA PRO A 9 -26.99 -36.30 6.14
C PRO A 9 -26.89 -36.13 7.67
N VAL A 10 -25.78 -36.64 8.22
CA VAL A 10 -25.45 -36.66 9.66
C VAL A 10 -24.88 -35.31 10.13
N PRO A 11 -25.16 -34.83 11.35
CA PRO A 11 -24.55 -33.60 11.90
C PRO A 11 -23.03 -33.69 12.07
N PHE A 12 -22.38 -32.52 12.10
CA PHE A 12 -20.93 -32.35 12.04
C PHE A 12 -20.24 -32.49 13.43
N SER A 13 -20.50 -33.58 14.15
CA SER A 13 -19.93 -33.82 15.51
C SER A 13 -18.94 -34.99 15.59
N ASP A 14 -18.91 -35.90 14.62
CA ASP A 14 -18.23 -37.20 14.74
C ASP A 14 -17.05 -37.33 13.74
N PHE A 15 -15.94 -36.63 14.01
CA PHE A 15 -14.64 -36.88 13.35
C PHE A 15 -13.53 -37.07 14.39
N GLU A 16 -13.28 -38.33 14.78
CA GLU A 16 -12.09 -38.69 15.55
C GLU A 16 -10.84 -38.72 14.64
N PHE A 17 -9.87 -37.85 14.92
CA PHE A 17 -8.51 -38.00 14.39
C PHE A 17 -7.73 -39.00 15.25
N THR A 18 -7.45 -40.19 14.71
CA THR A 18 -6.51 -41.13 15.33
C THR A 18 -5.07 -40.79 14.91
N PHE A 19 -4.22 -40.52 15.90
CA PHE A 19 -2.79 -40.20 15.70
C PHE A 19 -1.94 -41.45 15.95
N ASP A 20 -0.97 -41.72 15.07
CA ASP A 20 -0.04 -42.85 15.22
C ASP A 20 0.98 -42.56 16.35
N PRO A 21 1.03 -43.36 17.43
CA PRO A 21 1.94 -43.11 18.56
C PRO A 21 3.44 -43.20 18.21
N SER A 22 3.80 -43.80 17.08
CA SER A 22 5.20 -44.09 16.71
C SER A 22 6.03 -42.88 16.26
N LEU A 23 5.41 -41.72 15.99
CA LEU A 23 6.08 -40.52 15.45
C LEU A 23 6.54 -39.51 16.51
N SER A 24 6.39 -39.83 17.80
CA SER A 24 6.59 -38.91 18.94
C SER A 24 8.06 -38.56 19.28
N ASN A 25 9.06 -39.20 18.66
CA ASN A 25 10.48 -39.05 19.02
C ASN A 25 11.30 -38.10 18.11
N LEU A 26 10.66 -37.31 17.23
CA LEU A 26 11.38 -36.52 16.20
C LEU A 26 11.42 -34.99 16.42
N PHE A 27 10.79 -34.46 17.47
CA PHE A 27 10.80 -33.03 17.79
C PHE A 27 10.94 -32.76 19.29
N PRO A 28 11.69 -31.73 19.72
CA PRO A 28 11.73 -31.31 21.13
C PRO A 28 10.46 -30.53 21.51
N ASN A 29 9.97 -30.74 22.74
CA ASN A 29 8.78 -30.06 23.26
C ASN A 29 9.01 -28.55 23.48
N PRO A 30 8.08 -27.67 23.07
CA PRO A 30 8.08 -26.26 23.48
C PRO A 30 7.66 -26.12 24.96
N PRO A 31 8.07 -25.06 25.66
CA PRO A 31 7.62 -24.77 27.02
C PRO A 31 6.12 -24.38 27.04
N PRO A 32 5.36 -24.76 28.09
CA PRO A 32 3.94 -24.44 28.17
C PRO A 32 3.71 -22.95 28.46
N LEU A 33 2.84 -22.32 27.66
CA LEU A 33 2.24 -21.01 27.96
C LEU A 33 0.91 -21.24 28.71
N PRO A 34 0.56 -20.40 29.71
CA PRO A 34 -0.73 -20.49 30.40
C PRO A 34 -1.90 -20.08 29.49
N SER A 35 -3.10 -20.54 29.82
CA SER A 35 -4.30 -20.21 29.06
C SER A 35 -4.82 -18.81 29.38
N SER A 36 -5.61 -18.22 28.48
CA SER A 36 -6.24 -16.91 28.68
C SER A 36 -7.28 -16.87 29.82
N ALA A 37 -7.64 -18.01 30.41
CA ALA A 37 -8.50 -18.08 31.59
C ALA A 37 -7.76 -17.73 32.90
N ASP A 38 -6.43 -17.82 32.93
CA ASP A 38 -5.60 -17.56 34.12
C ASP A 38 -5.14 -16.09 34.24
N LEU A 39 -5.69 -15.20 33.40
CA LEU A 39 -5.30 -13.78 33.27
C LEU A 39 -6.27 -12.78 33.91
N PHE A 40 -7.35 -13.24 34.54
CA PHE A 40 -8.40 -12.39 35.13
C PHE A 40 -8.60 -12.67 36.61
N SER A 41 -8.90 -11.63 37.39
CA SER A 41 -9.16 -11.80 38.83
C SER A 41 -10.61 -12.25 39.07
N PRO A 42 -10.91 -13.01 40.15
CA PRO A 42 -12.27 -13.47 40.46
C PRO A 42 -13.33 -12.37 40.70
N ALA A 43 -12.92 -11.10 40.75
CA ALA A 43 -13.83 -9.95 40.86
C ALA A 43 -14.28 -9.38 39.51
N GLU A 44 -13.65 -9.81 38.39
CA GLU A 44 -13.91 -9.27 37.05
C GLU A 44 -14.83 -10.18 36.21
N THR A 45 -15.07 -11.42 36.65
CA THR A 45 -15.97 -12.39 36.00
C THR A 45 -17.42 -12.33 36.48
N THR A 46 -17.74 -11.58 37.54
CA THR A 46 -19.07 -11.64 38.20
C THR A 46 -20.17 -10.85 37.50
N ASP A 47 -19.84 -9.81 36.72
CA ASP A 47 -20.83 -8.88 36.12
C ASP A 47 -21.10 -9.10 34.61
N LEU A 48 -20.42 -10.06 33.97
CA LEU A 48 -20.55 -10.29 32.51
C LEU A 48 -21.29 -11.60 32.13
N LEU A 49 -21.60 -12.48 33.10
CA LEU A 49 -22.16 -13.81 32.84
C LEU A 49 -23.50 -14.11 33.54
N GLY A 50 -24.03 -13.20 34.37
CA GLY A 50 -25.32 -13.37 35.09
C GLY A 50 -26.58 -13.43 34.22
N PHE A 51 -26.45 -13.65 32.90
CA PHE A 51 -27.53 -13.84 31.93
C PHE A 51 -27.77 -15.32 31.56
N LEU A 52 -26.87 -16.24 31.94
CA LEU A 52 -26.92 -17.64 31.50
C LEU A 52 -27.27 -18.67 32.60
N ASP A 53 -27.36 -18.25 33.87
CA ASP A 53 -27.60 -19.13 35.04
C ASP A 53 -29.00 -19.79 35.11
N ASN A 54 -29.84 -19.62 34.09
CA ASN A 54 -31.22 -20.12 34.10
C ASN A 54 -31.41 -21.47 33.36
N PHE A 55 -30.33 -22.10 32.90
CA PHE A 55 -30.30 -23.42 32.25
C PHE A 55 -29.01 -24.19 32.57
N ASN A 56 -28.93 -24.84 33.74
CA ASN A 56 -28.33 -26.18 33.97
C ASN A 56 -28.12 -26.47 35.47
N ASP A 57 -29.22 -26.71 36.20
CA ASP A 57 -29.17 -27.69 37.29
C ASP A 57 -28.98 -29.07 36.66
N ILE A 58 -27.82 -29.71 36.86
CA ILE A 58 -27.58 -31.17 37.02
C ILE A 58 -26.05 -31.37 37.10
N ALA A 59 -25.59 -31.92 38.24
CA ALA A 59 -24.17 -32.18 38.52
C ALA A 59 -23.66 -33.46 37.82
N TRP A 60 -22.32 -33.64 37.77
CA TRP A 60 -21.59 -34.77 38.38
C TRP A 60 -20.06 -34.47 38.42
N ASP A 61 -19.31 -35.30 39.15
CA ASP A 61 -18.08 -34.96 39.90
C ASP A 61 -16.82 -35.72 39.42
N PHE A 62 -15.69 -35.52 40.13
CA PHE A 62 -14.35 -36.15 40.06
C PHE A 62 -13.37 -35.54 39.04
N GLY A 63 -12.07 -35.33 39.37
CA GLY A 63 -11.34 -35.60 40.62
C GLY A 63 -9.90 -36.03 40.31
N GLY A 64 -8.90 -35.20 40.65
CA GLY A 64 -7.51 -35.36 40.16
C GLY A 64 -6.54 -36.16 41.05
N ALA A 65 -5.30 -36.33 40.59
CA ALA A 65 -4.14 -36.78 41.38
C ALA A 65 -2.79 -36.33 40.75
N SER A 66 -1.74 -36.26 41.57
CA SER A 66 -0.41 -35.70 41.29
C SER A 66 0.72 -36.71 41.53
N SER A 67 1.95 -36.48 40.99
CA SER A 67 3.25 -36.77 41.64
C SER A 67 4.49 -36.57 40.72
N GLU A 68 5.38 -35.66 41.14
CA GLU A 68 6.87 -35.70 41.25
C GLU A 68 7.74 -36.70 40.44
N TYR A 69 8.88 -36.22 39.88
CA TYR A 69 10.28 -36.53 40.29
C TYR A 69 11.35 -35.97 39.29
N ALA A 70 12.55 -35.67 39.79
CA ALA A 70 13.80 -35.33 39.06
C ALA A 70 15.01 -35.75 39.95
N PRO A 71 16.31 -35.59 39.58
CA PRO A 71 16.96 -35.22 38.31
C PRO A 71 18.12 -36.18 37.89
N GLU A 72 18.90 -35.87 36.83
CA GLU A 72 20.39 -35.96 36.79
C GLU A 72 21.01 -35.49 35.45
N GLN A 73 22.30 -35.06 35.46
CA GLN A 73 23.14 -34.73 34.29
C GLN A 73 24.54 -35.34 34.41
N PRO A 74 25.16 -35.76 33.29
CA PRO A 74 26.58 -35.47 33.06
C PRO A 74 26.92 -34.97 31.63
N LYS A 75 28.22 -34.72 31.40
CA LYS A 75 28.83 -33.80 30.39
C LYS A 75 29.35 -34.46 29.09
N TYR A 76 29.99 -33.61 28.26
CA TYR A 76 30.84 -33.84 27.06
C TYR A 76 30.08 -33.87 25.71
N ASP A 77 30.57 -33.33 24.59
CA ASP A 77 31.78 -32.52 24.32
C ASP A 77 31.59 -31.60 23.10
N HIS A 78 32.44 -30.58 22.92
CA HIS A 78 32.39 -29.69 21.74
C HIS A 78 33.03 -30.32 20.49
N VAL A 79 32.27 -30.44 19.41
CA VAL A 79 32.80 -30.65 18.04
C VAL A 79 32.14 -29.64 17.10
N ALA A 80 32.96 -28.89 16.35
CA ALA A 80 32.48 -27.96 15.33
C ALA A 80 32.26 -28.70 14.01
N THR A 81 31.08 -28.54 13.41
CA THR A 81 30.75 -29.05 12.08
C THR A 81 30.24 -27.94 11.16
N ASN A 82 31.18 -27.30 10.47
CA ASN A 82 30.88 -26.67 9.19
C ASN A 82 30.36 -27.74 8.23
N HIS A 83 29.19 -27.54 7.61
CA HIS A 83 28.89 -27.93 6.22
C HIS A 83 27.51 -27.38 5.81
N ALA A 84 27.51 -26.37 4.94
CA ALA A 84 26.35 -26.04 4.13
C ALA A 84 26.42 -26.83 2.81
N PRO A 85 25.32 -27.45 2.33
CA PRO A 85 25.28 -28.00 0.99
C PRO A 85 25.21 -26.86 -0.03
N TYR A 86 25.89 -27.05 -1.17
CA TYR A 86 26.02 -26.12 -2.30
C TYR A 86 27.02 -24.96 -2.12
N SER A 87 28.18 -25.08 -2.77
CA SER A 87 29.14 -23.98 -2.99
C SER A 87 28.99 -23.47 -4.42
N ASN A 88 28.61 -22.20 -4.56
CA ASN A 88 28.36 -21.58 -5.85
C ASN A 88 29.70 -21.06 -6.44
N PRO A 89 30.12 -21.39 -7.69
CA PRO A 89 31.48 -21.09 -8.19
C PRO A 89 31.78 -19.60 -8.45
N HIS A 90 30.77 -18.73 -8.45
CA HIS A 90 30.84 -17.39 -9.06
C HIS A 90 31.46 -16.27 -8.21
N LEU A 91 32.43 -16.58 -7.33
CA LEU A 91 33.23 -15.55 -6.64
C LEU A 91 34.58 -15.23 -7.31
N ASN A 92 34.99 -15.95 -8.37
CA ASN A 92 36.32 -15.75 -9.00
C ASN A 92 36.38 -16.04 -10.52
N THR A 93 35.54 -15.38 -11.33
CA THR A 93 35.79 -15.27 -12.79
C THR A 93 35.29 -13.94 -13.37
N ILE A 94 36.20 -12.99 -13.57
CA ILE A 94 36.00 -11.80 -14.42
C ILE A 94 36.89 -11.97 -15.65
N PRO A 95 36.37 -11.87 -16.89
CA PRO A 95 37.21 -11.76 -18.08
C PRO A 95 37.64 -10.31 -18.31
N GLU A 96 38.95 -10.03 -18.31
CA GLU A 96 39.47 -8.73 -18.78
C GLU A 96 39.38 -8.61 -20.33
N PRO A 97 39.08 -7.40 -20.86
CA PRO A 97 38.98 -7.18 -22.30
C PRO A 97 40.36 -7.17 -22.97
N SER A 98 40.74 -8.29 -23.59
CA SER A 98 41.99 -8.42 -24.34
C SER A 98 42.01 -7.57 -25.62
N THR A 99 42.71 -6.44 -25.60
CA THR A 99 43.13 -5.74 -26.82
C THR A 99 44.56 -6.13 -27.19
N SER A 100 44.71 -6.87 -28.29
CA SER A 100 46.03 -7.27 -28.80
C SER A 100 46.66 -6.11 -29.58
N ASN A 101 47.89 -5.72 -29.26
CA ASN A 101 48.75 -4.97 -30.17
C ASN A 101 50.19 -5.50 -30.13
N ARG A 102 50.68 -5.93 -31.30
CA ARG A 102 52.01 -6.52 -31.51
C ARG A 102 53.03 -5.40 -31.87
N PRO A 103 54.29 -5.46 -31.40
CA PRO A 103 55.16 -4.27 -31.39
C PRO A 103 56.01 -4.09 -32.65
N LYS A 104 56.39 -2.83 -32.96
CA LYS A 104 57.62 -2.47 -33.69
C LYS A 104 57.89 -0.95 -33.72
N GLY A 105 59.17 -0.57 -33.70
CA GLY A 105 59.66 0.60 -34.46
C GLY A 105 60.08 1.85 -33.67
N SER A 106 61.37 1.93 -33.32
CA SER A 106 62.05 3.18 -32.90
C SER A 106 62.09 4.21 -34.03
N ASN A 107 61.89 5.51 -33.71
CA ASN A 107 62.90 6.57 -33.97
C ASN A 107 62.54 7.96 -33.39
N ARG A 108 63.53 8.56 -32.69
CA ARG A 108 64.07 9.95 -32.79
C ARG A 108 63.20 11.07 -33.44
N THR A 109 63.15 12.34 -32.98
CA THR A 109 63.98 13.14 -32.03
C THR A 109 63.43 14.58 -31.85
N VAL A 110 63.70 15.24 -30.69
CA VAL A 110 63.97 16.71 -30.53
C VAL A 110 62.77 17.69 -30.73
N SER A 111 62.50 18.75 -29.94
CA SER A 111 63.27 19.51 -28.91
C SER A 111 62.40 20.24 -27.85
N SER A 112 62.93 20.41 -26.62
CA SER A 112 62.88 21.59 -25.70
C SER A 112 61.60 22.47 -25.57
N ARG A 113 61.06 22.85 -24.39
CA ARG A 113 61.53 22.97 -22.97
C ARG A 113 60.32 22.73 -22.01
N GLY A 114 60.44 22.48 -20.70
CA GLY A 114 61.60 22.14 -19.86
C GLY A 114 61.53 22.67 -18.40
N THR A 115 61.76 21.79 -17.41
CA THR A 115 62.40 22.00 -16.07
C THR A 115 61.75 22.92 -15.00
N HIS A 116 61.57 22.57 -13.72
CA HIS A 116 61.79 21.37 -12.86
C HIS A 116 60.70 21.37 -11.73
N GLN A 117 60.31 20.31 -10.99
CA GLN A 117 60.71 18.90 -10.79
C GLN A 117 61.70 18.56 -9.64
N GLN A 118 61.16 18.22 -8.45
CA GLN A 118 61.67 17.28 -7.42
C GLN A 118 60.43 16.75 -6.64
N GLN A 119 60.03 15.48 -6.49
CA GLN A 119 60.54 14.12 -6.75
C GLN A 119 60.79 13.33 -5.45
N TYR A 120 59.87 12.36 -5.19
CA TYR A 120 59.94 11.09 -4.42
C TYR A 120 60.85 10.95 -3.18
N ASP A 121 60.32 10.30 -2.13
CA ASP A 121 60.66 8.90 -1.84
C ASP A 121 59.70 8.21 -0.84
N ASP A 122 60.00 6.95 -0.54
CA ASP A 122 59.12 5.79 -0.40
C ASP A 122 58.94 5.25 1.06
N ASN A 123 58.00 4.31 1.23
CA ASN A 123 57.96 3.19 2.20
C ASN A 123 57.44 3.26 3.68
N HIS A 124 56.55 2.28 3.95
CA HIS A 124 56.35 1.40 5.14
C HIS A 124 56.31 1.92 6.59
N ILE A 125 55.29 1.47 7.35
CA ILE A 125 55.25 1.46 8.83
C ILE A 125 54.63 0.14 9.34
N GLU A 126 55.28 -0.53 10.31
CA GLU A 126 54.67 -1.58 11.15
C GLU A 126 55.27 -1.57 12.58
N PHE A 127 54.60 -2.26 13.51
CA PHE A 127 54.59 -2.22 15.00
C PHE A 127 55.89 -2.28 15.84
N SER A 128 55.87 -1.62 17.03
CA SER A 128 56.39 -2.06 18.36
C SER A 128 56.33 -0.91 19.41
N VAL A 129 56.29 -1.06 20.76
CA VAL A 129 55.38 -1.77 21.70
C VAL A 129 55.69 -1.35 23.18
N ARG A 130 54.75 -1.56 24.15
CA ARG A 130 54.86 -1.42 25.65
C ARG A 130 54.80 0.02 26.26
N GLU A 131 54.35 0.22 27.51
CA GLU A 131 54.14 -0.72 28.65
C GLU A 131 52.90 -0.40 29.54
N GLU A 132 52.58 -1.28 30.49
CA GLU A 132 51.36 -1.32 31.32
C GLU A 132 51.41 -0.44 32.59
N SER A 133 50.25 -0.13 33.20
CA SER A 133 49.96 -0.48 34.62
C SER A 133 48.57 -0.02 35.10
N GLN A 134 48.15 -0.59 36.23
CA GLN A 134 46.77 -0.63 36.76
C GLN A 134 46.52 0.39 37.88
N ALA A 135 45.23 0.75 38.08
CA ALA A 135 44.50 1.01 39.35
C ALA A 135 43.45 2.12 39.10
N ARG A 136 42.14 1.87 39.04
CA ARG A 136 41.20 1.30 40.03
C ARG A 136 40.93 2.25 41.22
N SER A 137 39.62 2.54 41.38
CA SER A 137 38.89 2.81 42.63
C SER A 137 38.54 4.26 43.02
N THR A 138 37.23 4.42 43.29
CA THR A 138 36.63 5.19 44.41
C THR A 138 36.79 6.73 44.43
N ALA A 139 35.83 7.50 44.95
CA ALA A 139 34.44 7.19 45.30
C ALA A 139 33.60 8.48 45.23
N SER A 140 32.37 8.26 44.78
CA SER A 140 31.12 8.90 45.15
C SER A 140 31.05 9.89 46.32
N GLU A 141 30.06 10.77 46.17
CA GLU A 141 29.11 11.22 47.20
C GLU A 141 29.37 12.47 48.04
N SER A 142 28.36 13.35 47.94
CA SER A 142 27.72 14.08 49.05
C SER A 142 28.38 15.38 49.54
N SER A 143 27.61 16.36 50.05
CA SER A 143 26.20 16.68 49.76
C SER A 143 25.85 18.10 50.23
N ASN A 144 24.90 18.71 49.53
CA ASN A 144 23.77 19.47 50.09
C ASN A 144 23.96 20.53 51.22
N THR A 145 23.62 21.76 50.81
CA THR A 145 22.47 22.57 51.30
C THR A 145 22.62 23.64 52.41
N ASN A 146 21.78 24.66 52.22
CA ASN A 146 21.14 25.57 53.19
C ASN A 146 21.83 26.89 53.59
N THR A 147 21.54 27.91 52.76
CA THR A 147 20.84 29.17 53.08
C THR A 147 19.88 29.15 54.31
N PRO A 148 19.27 30.29 54.74
CA PRO A 148 19.64 31.73 54.63
C PRO A 148 19.46 32.49 55.98
N THR A 149 19.75 33.82 56.08
CA THR A 149 18.83 34.81 56.73
C THR A 149 19.26 36.30 56.71
N PHE A 150 18.21 37.13 56.66
CA PHE A 150 17.98 38.57 56.87
C PHE A 150 18.90 39.48 57.74
N SER A 151 19.14 40.68 57.16
CA SER A 151 18.77 42.05 57.64
C SER A 151 19.73 43.04 58.37
N ALA A 152 19.56 44.31 57.96
CA ALA A 152 19.56 45.58 58.73
C ALA A 152 20.85 46.43 58.91
N SER A 153 20.87 47.57 58.18
CA SER A 153 21.21 48.97 58.60
C SER A 153 22.58 49.30 59.27
N ALA A 154 23.30 50.40 58.98
CA ALA A 154 22.85 51.77 58.72
C ALA A 154 23.96 52.68 58.10
N ASP A 155 23.54 53.70 57.33
CA ASP A 155 24.32 54.88 56.87
C ASP A 155 24.58 55.89 58.04
N PRO A 156 25.15 57.13 57.91
CA PRO A 156 25.51 57.97 56.73
C PRO A 156 26.92 58.65 56.92
N PRO A 157 27.32 59.84 56.37
CA PRO A 157 26.60 60.82 55.52
C PRO A 157 27.34 61.42 54.30
N ALA A 158 26.55 62.13 53.49
CA ALA A 158 26.99 62.93 52.36
C ALA A 158 27.03 64.44 52.68
N ALA A 159 27.95 65.19 52.07
CA ALA A 159 27.71 66.58 51.69
C ALA A 159 28.72 67.15 50.66
N ARG A 160 28.15 67.87 49.69
CA ARG A 160 28.72 68.95 48.85
C ARG A 160 29.64 68.63 47.67
N ALA A 161 29.31 69.32 46.58
CA ALA A 161 29.94 69.24 45.27
C ALA A 161 31.05 70.29 45.08
N ALA A 162 31.96 70.00 44.16
CA ALA A 162 32.78 71.00 43.48
C ALA A 162 32.79 70.67 41.97
N ALA A 163 32.69 71.71 41.13
CA ALA A 163 32.56 71.56 39.69
C ALA A 163 33.91 71.66 38.95
N ALA A 164 33.85 71.34 37.65
CA ALA A 164 34.80 71.70 36.59
C ALA A 164 36.18 71.00 36.54
N ARG A 165 36.25 69.96 35.68
CA ARG A 165 37.30 69.90 34.65
C ARG A 165 36.72 69.41 33.33
N THR A 166 36.81 70.25 32.30
CA THR A 166 36.23 70.05 30.97
C THR A 166 36.99 68.98 30.17
N LYS A 167 36.26 68.06 29.53
CA LYS A 167 36.79 67.25 28.42
C LYS A 167 36.72 68.08 27.12
N PRO A 168 37.70 68.00 26.21
CA PRO A 168 37.75 68.86 25.03
C PRO A 168 36.61 68.54 24.05
N LEU A 169 35.93 69.58 23.57
CA LEU A 169 34.96 69.47 22.48
C LEU A 169 35.66 69.02 21.19
N LEU A 170 35.08 68.04 20.49
CA LEU A 170 35.57 67.55 19.20
C LEU A 170 35.50 68.67 18.15
N SER A 171 36.67 69.26 17.89
CA SER A 171 36.85 70.56 17.21
C SER A 171 36.65 70.56 15.70
N THR A 172 36.21 69.45 15.09
CA THR A 172 35.94 69.37 13.65
C THR A 172 34.68 68.57 13.33
N PRO A 173 33.90 68.94 12.29
CA PRO A 173 32.78 68.14 11.80
C PRO A 173 33.19 66.70 11.46
N GLN A 174 34.36 66.52 10.84
CA GLN A 174 34.90 65.20 10.48
C GLN A 174 35.01 64.24 11.67
N LYS A 175 35.45 64.72 12.84
CA LYS A 175 35.59 63.88 14.04
C LYS A 175 34.23 63.51 14.66
N ARG A 176 33.20 64.36 14.50
CA ARG A 176 31.81 64.00 14.86
C ARG A 176 31.22 62.99 13.88
N LEU A 177 31.45 63.18 12.57
CA LEU A 177 31.01 62.24 11.54
C LEU A 177 31.62 60.85 11.73
N ASN A 178 32.93 60.75 11.99
CA ASN A 178 33.60 59.47 12.24
C ASN A 178 33.11 58.78 13.54
N HIS A 179 32.73 59.54 14.57
CA HIS A 179 32.10 58.98 15.77
C HIS A 179 30.70 58.43 15.48
N ILE A 180 29.90 59.15 14.68
CA ILE A 180 28.56 58.72 14.27
C ILE A 180 28.64 57.46 13.40
N ILE A 181 29.50 57.44 12.38
CA ILE A 181 29.70 56.27 11.50
C ILE A 181 30.14 55.02 12.28
N LYS A 182 30.99 55.17 13.30
CA LYS A 182 31.41 54.03 14.15
C LYS A 182 30.27 53.44 15.00
N HIS A 183 29.20 54.19 15.25
CA HIS A 183 27.98 53.70 15.93
C HIS A 183 26.83 53.38 14.97
N MET A 184 27.00 53.57 13.66
CA MET A 184 26.01 53.25 12.61
C MET A 184 26.42 52.07 11.72
N SER A 185 27.51 51.38 12.06
CA SER A 185 27.81 50.07 11.46
C SER A 185 26.79 49.06 11.99
N PRO A 186 26.04 48.33 11.12
CA PRO A 186 25.16 47.27 11.60
C PRO A 186 25.99 46.23 12.35
N ALA A 187 25.43 45.69 13.44
CA ALA A 187 26.02 44.54 14.09
C ALA A 187 26.20 43.41 13.06
N PRO A 188 27.28 42.60 13.15
CA PRO A 188 27.38 41.39 12.34
C PRO A 188 26.09 40.60 12.51
N LEU A 189 25.43 40.26 11.39
CA LEU A 189 24.27 39.39 11.44
C LEU A 189 24.67 38.12 12.21
N PRO A 190 23.84 37.62 13.14
CA PRO A 190 24.12 36.33 13.75
C PRO A 190 24.32 35.30 12.64
N PRO A 191 25.25 34.34 12.80
CA PRO A 191 25.45 33.30 11.81
C PRO A 191 24.09 32.65 11.52
N PRO A 192 23.77 32.34 10.24
CA PRO A 192 22.51 31.69 9.92
C PRO A 192 22.39 30.42 10.79
N PRO A 193 21.20 30.12 11.33
CA PRO A 193 21.03 28.96 12.17
C PRO A 193 21.54 27.71 11.42
N PRO A 194 22.23 26.79 12.12
CA PRO A 194 22.73 25.58 11.46
C PRO A 194 21.57 24.88 10.77
N ALA A 195 21.80 24.39 9.55
CA ALA A 195 20.76 23.72 8.78
C ALA A 195 20.12 22.61 9.63
N PRO A 196 18.77 22.53 9.67
CA PRO A 196 18.09 21.58 10.54
C PRO A 196 18.57 20.17 10.21
N LYS A 197 18.83 19.37 11.26
CA LYS A 197 19.28 17.99 11.08
C LYS A 197 18.22 17.21 10.28
N PRO A 198 18.62 16.41 9.28
CA PRO A 198 17.67 15.60 8.55
C PRO A 198 17.02 14.56 9.47
N TRP A 199 15.73 14.32 9.23
CA TRP A 199 14.95 13.29 9.92
C TRP A 199 15.60 11.90 9.76
N PRO A 200 15.60 11.06 10.81
CA PRO A 200 16.15 9.71 10.76
C PRO A 200 15.18 8.73 10.08
N ILE A 201 15.02 8.85 8.76
CA ILE A 201 14.17 7.93 7.98
C ILE A 201 14.82 6.53 7.99
N PRO A 202 14.10 5.46 8.41
CA PRO A 202 14.61 4.08 8.35
C PRO A 202 14.66 3.57 6.91
N LYS A 203 15.34 2.43 6.68
CA LYS A 203 15.22 1.71 5.40
C LYS A 203 13.79 1.24 5.20
N LEU A 204 13.28 1.45 3.99
CA LEU A 204 11.90 1.10 3.61
C LEU A 204 11.94 -0.08 2.65
N HIS A 205 11.30 -1.19 3.04
CA HIS A 205 11.24 -2.43 2.27
C HIS A 205 9.79 -2.72 1.86
N LEU A 206 9.59 -3.44 0.75
CA LEU A 206 8.29 -3.88 0.28
C LEU A 206 8.27 -5.39 0.06
N ARG A 207 7.16 -6.04 0.41
CA ARG A 207 6.83 -7.40 -0.01
C ARG A 207 5.38 -7.43 -0.48
N ILE A 208 5.11 -8.08 -1.60
CA ILE A 208 3.75 -8.34 -2.09
C ILE A 208 3.64 -9.86 -2.23
N ASP A 209 2.80 -10.45 -1.37
CA ASP A 209 2.59 -11.89 -1.23
C ASP A 209 1.54 -12.42 -2.23
N ASP A 210 1.06 -11.58 -3.15
CA ASP A 210 0.24 -11.96 -4.29
C ASP A 210 0.19 -10.84 -5.36
N LEU A 211 0.97 -10.96 -6.44
CA LEU A 211 0.90 -10.02 -7.57
C LEU A 211 -0.32 -10.24 -8.48
N ASP A 212 -0.94 -11.43 -8.46
CA ASP A 212 -2.11 -11.70 -9.29
C ASP A 212 -3.40 -11.13 -8.67
N HIS A 213 -3.45 -10.98 -7.35
CA HIS A 213 -4.55 -10.36 -6.63
C HIS A 213 -4.80 -8.89 -7.01
N GLU A 214 -6.05 -8.56 -7.33
CA GLU A 214 -6.52 -7.24 -7.80
C GLU A 214 -6.13 -6.07 -6.89
N GLY A 215 -6.17 -6.26 -5.56
CA GLY A 215 -5.71 -5.28 -4.59
C GLY A 215 -4.24 -4.82 -4.79
N SER A 216 -3.38 -5.67 -5.37
CA SER A 216 -1.99 -5.32 -5.67
C SER A 216 -1.88 -4.41 -6.88
N ASP A 217 -2.69 -4.65 -7.91
CA ASP A 217 -2.79 -3.77 -9.08
C ASP A 217 -3.37 -2.41 -8.67
N ILE A 218 -4.41 -2.40 -7.82
CA ILE A 218 -4.99 -1.18 -7.25
C ILE A 218 -3.95 -0.40 -6.44
N PHE A 219 -3.19 -1.07 -5.56
CA PHE A 219 -2.16 -0.41 -4.73
C PHE A 219 -1.07 0.24 -5.59
N LEU A 220 -0.48 -0.52 -6.52
CA LEU A 220 0.60 -0.05 -7.39
C LEU A 220 0.14 1.02 -8.40
N SER A 221 -1.16 1.06 -8.72
CA SER A 221 -1.76 2.12 -9.56
C SER A 221 -2.12 3.38 -8.77
N ALA A 222 -2.49 3.25 -7.49
CA ALA A 222 -2.94 4.36 -6.65
C ALA A 222 -1.80 5.14 -5.98
N VAL A 223 -0.68 4.47 -5.63
CA VAL A 223 0.46 5.08 -4.94
C VAL A 223 1.81 4.55 -5.42
N ASN A 224 2.84 5.40 -5.39
CA ASN A 224 4.22 4.93 -5.39
C ASN A 224 4.59 4.48 -3.95
N PRO A 225 5.04 3.23 -3.72
CA PRO A 225 5.25 2.70 -2.36
C PRO A 225 6.33 3.44 -1.57
N LYS A 226 7.41 3.84 -2.24
CA LYS A 226 8.53 4.62 -1.67
C LYS A 226 8.03 5.98 -1.17
N VAL A 227 7.26 6.69 -2.00
CA VAL A 227 6.70 8.00 -1.66
C VAL A 227 5.67 7.87 -0.53
N ALA A 228 4.79 6.86 -0.58
CA ALA A 228 3.74 6.65 0.41
C ALA A 228 4.30 6.36 1.81
N LEU A 229 5.20 5.37 1.94
CA LEU A 229 5.84 5.04 3.22
C LEU A 229 6.70 6.20 3.75
N ARG A 230 7.45 6.90 2.88
CA ARG A 230 8.25 8.05 3.30
C ARG A 230 7.37 9.19 3.82
N ALA A 231 6.25 9.48 3.18
CA ALA A 231 5.28 10.47 3.64
C ALA A 231 4.65 10.08 4.99
N ALA A 232 4.34 8.80 5.19
CA ALA A 232 3.83 8.30 6.47
C ALA A 232 4.85 8.42 7.63
N VAL A 233 6.14 8.14 7.37
CA VAL A 233 7.22 8.39 8.35
C VAL A 233 7.34 9.88 8.66
N LEU A 234 7.31 10.74 7.63
CA LEU A 234 7.41 12.18 7.82
C LEU A 234 6.23 12.75 8.61
N ALA A 235 4.99 12.32 8.34
CA ALA A 235 3.81 12.71 9.11
C ALA A 235 3.92 12.28 10.59
N SER A 236 4.39 11.05 10.84
CA SER A 236 4.64 10.56 12.21
C SER A 236 5.67 11.42 12.95
N PHE A 237 6.75 11.82 12.26
CA PHE A 237 7.79 12.68 12.83
C PHE A 237 7.35 14.13 13.04
N GLU A 238 6.61 14.70 12.09
CA GLU A 238 6.08 16.06 12.15
C GLU A 238 5.16 16.23 13.37
N TRP A 239 4.23 15.30 13.59
CA TRP A 239 3.21 15.43 14.64
C TRP A 239 3.64 14.90 16.01
N LEU A 240 4.54 13.91 16.09
CA LEU A 240 4.91 13.27 17.36
C LEU A 240 6.34 13.53 17.84
N TYR A 241 7.18 14.22 17.05
CA TYR A 241 8.62 14.40 17.35
C TYR A 241 9.18 15.77 16.94
N THR A 242 10.42 16.04 17.35
CA THR A 242 11.30 17.08 16.77
C THR A 242 12.53 16.41 16.14
N PRO A 243 13.33 17.10 15.30
CA PRO A 243 14.56 16.53 14.73
C PRO A 243 15.57 16.03 15.78
N GLU A 244 15.48 16.55 17.00
CA GLU A 244 16.27 16.17 18.17
C GLU A 244 15.69 14.95 18.91
N THR A 245 14.37 14.81 19.02
CA THR A 245 13.71 13.73 19.78
C THR A 245 13.30 12.51 18.96
N ALA A 246 13.26 12.62 17.63
CA ALA A 246 12.86 11.53 16.74
C ALA A 246 13.67 10.23 16.99
N PRO A 247 13.00 9.08 17.18
CA PRO A 247 13.66 7.82 17.50
C PRO A 247 14.58 7.36 16.36
N ARG A 248 15.75 6.86 16.75
CA ARG A 248 16.78 6.30 15.83
C ARG A 248 16.95 4.78 16.00
N THR A 249 16.09 4.17 16.83
CA THR A 249 16.10 2.73 17.14
C THR A 249 15.54 1.91 16.00
N VAL A 250 14.46 2.38 15.38
CA VAL A 250 13.88 1.82 14.16
C VAL A 250 14.83 2.10 12.98
N ILE A 251 15.43 1.04 12.46
CA ILE A 251 16.34 1.09 11.30
C ILE A 251 15.69 0.56 10.02
N GLN A 252 14.60 -0.20 10.13
CA GLN A 252 13.89 -0.78 9.00
C GLN A 252 12.36 -0.83 9.25
N ILE A 253 11.58 -0.48 8.21
CA ILE A 253 10.15 -0.76 8.11
C ILE A 253 9.92 -1.61 6.85
N LEU A 254 9.30 -2.78 7.00
CA LEU A 254 8.84 -3.63 5.91
C LEU A 254 7.32 -3.52 5.75
N LEU A 255 6.85 -3.06 4.60
CA LEU A 255 5.45 -3.17 4.22
C LEU A 255 5.21 -4.51 3.51
N VAL A 256 4.28 -5.31 4.04
CA VAL A 256 3.82 -6.58 3.47
C VAL A 256 2.38 -6.40 2.99
N LEU A 257 2.15 -6.52 1.68
CA LEU A 257 0.81 -6.60 1.13
C LEU A 257 0.43 -8.06 0.94
N ARG A 258 -0.69 -8.49 1.52
CA ARG A 258 -1.14 -9.89 1.49
C ARG A 258 -2.66 -10.01 1.54
N PRO A 259 -3.27 -11.09 1.03
CA PRO A 259 -4.65 -11.43 1.34
C PRO A 259 -4.77 -11.73 2.85
N MET A 260 -5.70 -11.06 3.53
CA MET A 260 -5.98 -11.25 4.96
C MET A 260 -7.26 -10.52 5.40
N ILE A 261 -7.89 -11.06 6.44
CA ILE A 261 -9.02 -10.41 7.15
C ILE A 261 -8.50 -9.17 7.89
N GLY A 262 -9.36 -8.17 8.05
CA GLY A 262 -9.04 -6.89 8.70
C GLY A 262 -8.61 -5.81 7.70
N VAL A 263 -7.94 -4.78 8.23
CA VAL A 263 -7.42 -3.64 7.48
C VAL A 263 -5.90 -3.78 7.36
N ALA A 264 -5.18 -3.55 8.45
CA ALA A 264 -3.75 -3.76 8.56
C ALA A 264 -3.37 -4.13 10.01
N VAL A 265 -2.09 -4.44 10.24
CA VAL A 265 -1.50 -4.62 11.57
C VAL A 265 -0.02 -4.33 11.54
N THR A 266 0.47 -3.59 12.54
CA THR A 266 1.89 -3.31 12.77
C THR A 266 2.44 -4.14 13.93
N PHE A 267 3.60 -4.76 13.71
CA PHE A 267 4.34 -5.48 14.75
C PHE A 267 5.85 -5.47 14.47
N GLY A 268 6.61 -6.24 15.25
CA GLY A 268 8.05 -6.42 15.06
C GLY A 268 8.87 -6.00 16.28
N THR A 269 10.18 -5.93 16.09
CA THR A 269 11.14 -5.56 17.15
C THR A 269 11.21 -4.04 17.33
N GLN A 270 12.01 -3.58 18.29
CA GLN A 270 12.30 -2.14 18.45
C GLN A 270 13.12 -1.54 17.30
N SER A 271 13.73 -2.36 16.45
CA SER A 271 14.60 -1.92 15.35
C SER A 271 14.10 -2.27 13.94
N HIS A 272 13.37 -3.37 13.81
CA HIS A 272 12.76 -3.81 12.56
C HIS A 272 11.26 -3.96 12.76
N LYS A 273 10.48 -3.15 12.05
CA LYS A 273 9.01 -3.13 12.10
C LYS A 273 8.45 -3.74 10.82
N GLU A 274 7.31 -4.41 10.94
CA GLU A 274 6.53 -4.95 9.84
C GLU A 274 5.11 -4.39 9.88
N ILE A 275 4.60 -3.96 8.73
CA ILE A 275 3.22 -3.52 8.53
C ILE A 275 2.60 -4.51 7.55
N HIS A 276 1.60 -5.28 7.98
CA HIS A 276 0.88 -6.23 7.12
C HIS A 276 -0.44 -5.60 6.72
N PHE A 277 -0.63 -5.29 5.44
CA PHE A 277 -1.79 -4.56 4.90
C PHE A 277 -2.62 -5.49 3.99
N SER A 278 -3.93 -5.59 4.29
CA SER A 278 -4.90 -6.40 3.56
C SER A 278 -5.11 -5.94 2.13
N LEU A 279 -4.75 -6.80 1.18
CA LEU A 279 -5.11 -6.65 -0.23
C LEU A 279 -6.63 -6.70 -0.45
N ASP A 280 -7.38 -7.45 0.39
CA ASP A 280 -8.84 -7.49 0.36
C ASP A 280 -9.45 -6.15 0.77
N HIS A 281 -8.87 -5.45 1.75
CA HIS A 281 -9.31 -4.11 2.14
C HIS A 281 -9.01 -3.07 1.05
N ILE A 282 -7.83 -3.14 0.45
CA ILE A 282 -7.46 -2.27 -0.68
C ILE A 282 -8.45 -2.45 -1.84
N LYS A 283 -8.79 -3.70 -2.18
CA LYS A 283 -9.82 -4.02 -3.18
C LYS A 283 -11.18 -3.43 -2.83
N ARG A 284 -11.69 -3.64 -1.60
CA ARG A 284 -12.96 -3.04 -1.13
C ARG A 284 -12.94 -1.50 -1.16
N SER A 285 -11.78 -0.88 -1.07
CA SER A 285 -11.60 0.57 -0.98
C SER A 285 -11.31 1.25 -2.33
N VAL A 286 -11.45 0.54 -3.46
CA VAL A 286 -11.05 1.00 -4.81
C VAL A 286 -11.48 2.44 -5.15
N ASN A 287 -12.71 2.83 -4.81
CA ASN A 287 -13.28 4.16 -5.09
C ASN A 287 -12.53 5.32 -4.42
N ARG A 288 -11.74 5.07 -3.37
CA ARG A 288 -10.88 6.05 -2.69
C ARG A 288 -9.48 5.48 -2.40
N ALA A 289 -9.01 4.54 -3.24
CA ALA A 289 -7.85 3.70 -2.96
C ALA A 289 -6.64 4.50 -2.46
N ARG A 290 -6.28 5.58 -3.15
CA ARG A 290 -5.14 6.44 -2.78
C ARG A 290 -5.25 6.97 -1.35
N ASP A 291 -6.36 7.60 -1.00
CA ASP A 291 -6.49 8.29 0.29
C ASP A 291 -6.71 7.31 1.44
N GLU A 292 -7.34 6.16 1.18
CA GLU A 292 -7.44 5.08 2.16
C GLU A 292 -6.09 4.39 2.40
N ILE A 293 -5.33 4.08 1.33
CA ILE A 293 -3.97 3.52 1.41
C ILE A 293 -3.07 4.48 2.18
N MET A 294 -3.06 5.76 1.83
CA MET A 294 -2.26 6.76 2.53
C MET A 294 -2.68 6.91 4.00
N GLY A 295 -3.98 6.91 4.29
CA GLY A 295 -4.50 7.01 5.66
C GLY A 295 -4.12 5.82 6.54
N VAL A 296 -4.25 4.59 6.03
CA VAL A 296 -3.82 3.37 6.74
C VAL A 296 -2.30 3.36 6.92
N LEU A 297 -1.51 3.69 5.88
CA LEU A 297 -0.05 3.73 6.03
C LEU A 297 0.41 4.79 7.04
N VAL A 298 -0.23 5.97 7.09
CA VAL A 298 0.05 6.98 8.14
C VAL A 298 -0.25 6.44 9.53
N HIS A 299 -1.41 5.79 9.71
CA HIS A 299 -1.81 5.18 10.99
C HIS A 299 -0.81 4.10 11.43
N GLU A 300 -0.53 3.11 10.59
CA GLU A 300 0.34 1.97 10.91
C GLU A 300 1.81 2.40 11.14
N VAL A 301 2.31 3.38 10.39
CA VAL A 301 3.67 3.90 10.60
C VAL A 301 3.78 4.65 11.93
N VAL A 302 2.70 5.22 12.49
CA VAL A 302 2.75 5.76 13.86
C VAL A 302 3.04 4.67 14.89
N HIS A 303 2.44 3.48 14.76
CA HIS A 303 2.75 2.33 15.62
C HIS A 303 4.21 1.83 15.50
N CYS A 304 4.92 2.16 14.42
CA CYS A 304 6.34 1.90 14.31
C CYS A 304 7.18 2.74 15.30
N PHE A 305 6.72 3.94 15.66
CA PHE A 305 7.53 4.93 16.39
C PHE A 305 6.98 5.35 17.75
N GLN A 306 5.65 5.44 17.92
CA GLN A 306 5.03 6.03 19.11
C GLN A 306 5.40 5.28 20.38
N TYR A 307 5.45 6.01 21.49
CA TYR A 307 5.71 5.43 22.79
C TYR A 307 4.42 4.89 23.42
N ASN A 308 4.52 3.70 24.03
CA ASN A 308 3.38 2.97 24.58
C ASN A 308 3.41 2.81 26.11
N ALA A 309 4.23 3.62 26.79
CA ALA A 309 4.36 3.64 28.24
C ALA A 309 4.72 2.27 28.85
N LEU A 310 5.77 1.64 28.32
CA LEU A 310 6.21 0.30 28.74
C LEU A 310 5.06 -0.73 28.65
N ASP A 311 4.34 -0.72 27.53
CA ASP A 311 3.15 -1.56 27.25
C ASP A 311 1.94 -1.37 28.20
N THR A 312 1.96 -0.36 29.10
CA THR A 312 0.85 -0.08 30.04
C THR A 312 -0.14 1.00 29.58
N CYS A 313 0.10 1.63 28.42
CA CYS A 313 -0.81 2.62 27.86
C CYS A 313 -2.17 2.01 27.43
N PRO A 314 -3.32 2.66 27.69
CA PRO A 314 -4.61 2.21 27.19
C PRO A 314 -4.60 2.06 25.67
N GLY A 315 -5.07 0.92 25.16
CA GLY A 315 -5.11 0.65 23.71
C GLY A 315 -5.85 1.74 22.93
N GLY A 316 -6.96 2.26 23.43
CA GLY A 316 -7.66 3.35 22.75
C GLY A 316 -6.90 4.68 22.70
N LEU A 317 -5.91 4.92 23.57
CA LEU A 317 -4.99 6.06 23.40
C LEU A 317 -3.94 5.76 22.32
N ILE A 318 -3.44 4.52 22.24
CA ILE A 318 -2.51 4.04 21.21
C ILE A 318 -3.12 4.17 19.80
N GLU A 319 -4.35 3.70 19.61
CA GLU A 319 -5.11 3.87 18.37
C GLU A 319 -5.44 5.36 18.10
N GLY A 320 -5.82 6.08 19.15
CA GLY A 320 -6.21 7.49 19.07
C GLY A 320 -5.07 8.43 18.64
N ILE A 321 -3.83 8.13 19.02
CA ILE A 321 -2.65 8.89 18.59
C ILE A 321 -2.34 8.60 17.11
N ALA A 322 -2.39 7.33 16.67
CA ALA A 322 -2.24 6.97 15.26
C ALA A 322 -3.27 7.68 14.38
N ASP A 323 -4.55 7.66 14.78
CA ASP A 323 -5.61 8.34 14.04
C ASP A 323 -5.62 9.87 14.21
N PHE A 324 -5.01 10.42 15.26
CA PHE A 324 -4.72 11.85 15.36
C PHE A 324 -3.72 12.28 14.26
N VAL A 325 -2.64 11.53 14.04
CA VAL A 325 -1.71 11.83 12.94
C VAL A 325 -2.38 11.64 11.58
N ARG A 326 -3.19 10.57 11.39
CA ARG A 326 -3.99 10.36 10.17
C ARG A 326 -4.93 11.54 9.88
N LEU A 327 -5.58 12.09 10.91
CA LEU A 327 -6.45 13.26 10.82
C LEU A 327 -5.69 14.50 10.34
N HIS A 328 -4.52 14.78 10.93
CA HIS A 328 -3.73 15.96 10.60
C HIS A 328 -2.95 15.83 9.27
N ALA A 329 -2.64 14.61 8.84
CA ALA A 329 -2.16 14.32 7.49
C ALA A 329 -3.25 14.48 6.40
N GLY A 330 -4.51 14.74 6.78
CA GLY A 330 -5.62 14.98 5.85
C GLY A 330 -6.30 13.72 5.32
N PHE A 331 -6.05 12.55 5.91
CA PHE A 331 -6.55 11.24 5.44
C PHE A 331 -7.65 10.64 6.34
N SER A 332 -8.46 11.48 7.00
CA SER A 332 -9.61 11.05 7.78
C SER A 332 -10.73 10.48 6.87
N PRO A 333 -11.18 9.22 7.07
CA PRO A 333 -12.31 8.65 6.35
C PRO A 333 -13.59 9.51 6.41
N PRO A 334 -14.35 9.65 5.31
CA PRO A 334 -15.60 10.44 5.28
C PRO A 334 -16.71 10.01 6.24
N HIS A 335 -16.63 8.82 6.85
CA HIS A 335 -17.59 8.36 7.86
C HIS A 335 -17.23 8.81 9.29
N TRP A 336 -16.06 9.41 9.51
CA TRP A 336 -15.64 9.89 10.82
C TRP A 336 -16.49 11.07 11.29
N LYS A 337 -17.07 10.93 12.49
CA LYS A 337 -17.98 11.94 13.08
C LYS A 337 -17.45 12.39 14.43
N ARG A 338 -17.45 13.71 14.66
CA ARG A 338 -17.20 14.28 15.99
C ARG A 338 -18.37 13.94 16.90
N THR A 339 -18.19 12.93 17.73
CA THR A 339 -19.20 12.43 18.66
C THR A 339 -18.61 12.29 20.05
N CYS A 340 -19.48 12.27 21.06
CA CYS A 340 -19.13 11.85 22.41
C CYS A 340 -19.77 10.52 22.77
N GLY A 341 -19.35 9.99 23.92
CA GLY A 341 -19.76 8.71 24.48
C GLY A 341 -19.14 8.51 25.86
N ASP A 342 -19.30 7.31 26.41
CA ASP A 342 -19.01 7.03 27.83
C ASP A 342 -17.51 7.09 28.19
N LYS A 343 -16.64 6.85 27.20
CA LYS A 343 -15.18 6.84 27.35
C LYS A 343 -14.51 7.69 26.27
N TRP A 344 -13.38 8.29 26.63
CA TRP A 344 -12.57 9.16 25.79
C TRP A 344 -11.49 8.38 25.01
N ASP A 345 -11.13 7.19 25.51
CA ASP A 345 -10.08 6.28 25.08
C ASP A 345 -10.67 4.99 24.50
N ILE A 346 -11.64 5.13 23.57
CA ILE A 346 -12.18 3.97 22.83
C ILE A 346 -11.38 3.64 21.56
N GLY A 347 -10.36 4.43 21.25
CA GLY A 347 -9.62 4.35 19.99
C GLY A 347 -10.13 5.29 18.91
N TYR A 348 -9.49 5.17 17.75
CA TYR A 348 -9.95 5.64 16.45
C TYR A 348 -10.49 7.09 16.43
N GLU A 349 -11.57 7.34 15.68
CA GLU A 349 -12.02 8.68 15.31
C GLU A 349 -12.40 9.56 16.52
N LYS A 350 -13.01 8.97 17.55
CA LYS A 350 -13.45 9.73 18.73
C LYS A 350 -12.28 10.19 19.57
N THR A 351 -11.29 9.32 19.76
CA THR A 351 -10.08 9.65 20.51
C THR A 351 -9.25 10.66 19.72
N ALA A 352 -9.07 10.45 18.41
CA ALA A 352 -8.34 11.36 17.51
C ALA A 352 -8.93 12.79 17.49
N TYR A 353 -10.25 12.94 17.38
CA TYR A 353 -10.88 14.27 17.44
C TYR A 353 -10.74 14.95 18.80
N PHE A 354 -10.75 14.19 19.89
CA PHE A 354 -10.52 14.71 21.23
C PHE A 354 -9.05 15.14 21.46
N LEU A 355 -8.08 14.37 20.97
CA LEU A 355 -6.68 14.78 20.98
C LEU A 355 -6.45 16.04 20.12
N ASN A 356 -7.11 16.17 18.97
CA ASN A 356 -7.11 17.39 18.15
C ASN A 356 -7.75 18.59 18.88
N TRP A 357 -8.82 18.37 19.63
CA TRP A 357 -9.40 19.41 20.49
C TRP A 357 -8.46 19.82 21.64
N ILE A 358 -7.72 18.88 22.24
CA ILE A 358 -6.67 19.19 23.22
C ILE A 358 -5.57 20.04 22.57
N GLU A 359 -5.01 19.59 21.43
CA GLU A 359 -3.97 20.29 20.68
C GLU A 359 -4.36 21.75 20.39
N LYS A 360 -5.55 21.96 19.81
CA LYS A 360 -6.08 23.30 19.50
C LYS A 360 -6.31 24.19 20.72
N ARG A 361 -6.57 23.59 21.89
CA ARG A 361 -6.91 24.32 23.12
C ARG A 361 -5.69 24.66 23.97
N TYR A 362 -4.66 23.80 23.96
CA TYR A 362 -3.49 23.91 24.84
C TYR A 362 -2.22 24.31 24.09
N GLY A 363 -2.17 24.17 22.77
CA GLY A 363 -1.09 24.62 21.91
C GLY A 363 -0.56 23.51 21.00
N GLU A 364 -0.03 23.90 19.85
CA GLU A 364 0.67 23.00 18.95
C GLU A 364 1.88 22.37 19.66
N GLY A 365 2.01 21.04 19.59
CA GLY A 365 2.97 20.24 20.32
C GLY A 365 2.43 19.57 21.59
N THR A 366 1.17 19.80 22.00
CA THR A 366 0.62 19.16 23.22
C THR A 366 0.59 17.62 23.09
N ILE A 367 0.21 17.09 21.93
CA ILE A 367 0.20 15.64 21.68
C ILE A 367 1.62 15.08 21.48
N ARG A 368 2.55 15.88 20.97
CA ARG A 368 3.99 15.56 20.95
C ARG A 368 4.57 15.41 22.36
N GLU A 369 4.22 16.31 23.27
CA GLU A 369 4.61 16.21 24.69
C GLU A 369 3.92 15.04 25.41
N LEU A 370 2.67 14.70 25.06
CA LEU A 370 2.00 13.49 25.53
C LEU A 370 2.76 12.23 25.12
N ASN A 371 3.17 12.13 23.86
CA ASN A 371 3.98 11.01 23.35
C ASN A 371 5.31 10.91 24.10
N GLU A 372 6.15 11.96 24.11
CA GLU A 372 7.45 11.93 24.82
C GLU A 372 7.29 11.66 26.33
N GLY A 373 6.17 12.08 26.95
CA GLY A 373 5.83 11.77 28.34
C GLY A 373 5.62 10.28 28.64
N MET A 374 5.30 9.46 27.62
CA MET A 374 5.07 8.01 27.68
C MET A 374 6.32 7.18 27.31
N LYS A 375 7.48 7.80 27.10
CA LYS A 375 8.68 7.15 26.58
C LYS A 375 9.30 6.10 27.52
N ASP A 376 9.69 6.52 28.71
CA ASP A 376 10.49 5.73 29.67
C ASP A 376 9.73 5.48 30.99
N LYS A 377 8.39 5.46 30.96
CA LYS A 377 7.52 5.43 32.14
C LYS A 377 6.26 4.62 31.90
N GLU A 378 5.74 3.97 32.94
CA GLU A 378 4.39 3.41 32.95
C GLU A 378 3.32 4.51 32.80
N TYR A 379 2.20 4.16 32.16
CA TYR A 379 1.10 5.07 31.93
C TYR A 379 0.40 5.42 33.24
N HIS A 380 0.22 6.71 33.46
CA HIS A 380 -0.56 7.17 34.59
C HIS A 380 -1.49 8.33 34.20
N ARG A 381 -2.77 8.19 34.55
CA ARG A 381 -3.87 9.15 34.27
C ARG A 381 -3.64 10.62 34.68
N ARG A 382 -2.54 10.93 35.39
CA ARG A 382 -2.12 12.30 35.69
C ARG A 382 -1.36 12.97 34.53
N ILE A 383 -0.88 12.24 33.52
CA ILE A 383 -0.16 12.81 32.37
C ILE A 383 -0.92 13.97 31.72
N PHE A 384 -2.23 13.80 31.45
CA PHE A 384 -3.10 14.89 30.98
C PHE A 384 -3.21 16.08 31.94
N LYS A 385 -3.14 15.84 33.26
CA LYS A 385 -3.14 16.92 34.27
C LYS A 385 -1.80 17.65 34.32
N GLU A 386 -0.70 16.94 34.07
CA GLU A 386 0.64 17.51 34.02
C GLU A 386 0.81 18.38 32.76
N LEU A 387 0.29 17.94 31.61
CA LEU A 387 0.27 18.70 30.35
C LEU A 387 -0.70 19.89 30.37
N THR A 388 -1.97 19.68 30.75
CA THR A 388 -3.06 20.66 30.56
C THR A 388 -3.51 21.39 31.83
N GLY A 389 -2.92 21.04 32.98
CA GLY A 389 -3.43 21.42 34.31
C GLY A 389 -4.72 20.71 34.75
N ARG A 390 -5.37 19.91 33.88
CA ARG A 390 -6.69 19.29 34.12
C ARG A 390 -6.68 17.77 33.93
N PRO A 391 -7.33 16.97 34.80
CA PRO A 391 -7.43 15.53 34.61
C PRO A 391 -8.32 15.18 33.41
N VAL A 392 -7.99 14.10 32.68
CA VAL A 392 -8.63 13.73 31.41
C VAL A 392 -10.16 13.63 31.48
N ARG A 393 -10.74 13.12 32.57
CA ARG A 393 -12.20 13.08 32.78
C ARG A 393 -12.86 14.47 32.73
N LYS A 394 -12.16 15.52 33.18
CA LYS A 394 -12.65 16.91 33.08
C LYS A 394 -12.43 17.47 31.67
N LEU A 395 -11.37 17.09 30.97
CA LEU A 395 -11.16 17.48 29.57
C LEU A 395 -12.26 16.91 28.67
N TRP A 396 -12.54 15.59 28.78
CA TRP A 396 -13.59 14.92 28.03
C TRP A 396 -14.97 15.55 28.25
N ALA A 397 -15.35 15.81 29.51
CA ALA A 397 -16.62 16.47 29.82
C ALA A 397 -16.75 17.89 29.21
N ILE A 398 -15.65 18.64 29.11
CA ILE A 398 -15.65 19.96 28.45
C ILE A 398 -15.72 19.79 26.93
N TYR A 399 -15.00 18.82 26.35
CA TYR A 399 -15.07 18.50 24.93
C TYR A 399 -16.50 18.14 24.51
N CYS A 400 -17.16 17.22 25.22
CA CYS A 400 -18.54 16.84 24.93
C CYS A 400 -19.50 18.03 25.01
N LYS A 401 -19.39 18.87 26.05
CA LYS A 401 -20.19 20.11 26.12
C LYS A 401 -19.93 21.04 24.95
N SER A 402 -18.69 21.13 24.45
CA SER A 402 -18.37 21.93 23.26
C SER A 402 -18.85 21.31 21.92
N LEU A 403 -19.41 20.10 21.93
CA LEU A 403 -20.16 19.53 20.80
C LEU A 403 -21.67 19.78 20.92
N GLU A 404 -22.19 20.05 22.13
CA GLU A 404 -23.59 20.42 22.40
C GLU A 404 -23.86 21.90 22.16
N GLU A 405 -22.85 22.75 22.34
CA GLU A 405 -22.90 24.18 22.00
C GLU A 405 -22.90 24.33 20.46
N PRO A 406 -23.85 25.09 19.86
CA PRO A 406 -23.88 25.27 18.42
C PRO A 406 -22.57 25.90 17.95
N PRO A 407 -21.98 25.46 16.83
CA PRO A 407 -20.66 25.92 16.42
C PRO A 407 -20.67 27.44 16.25
N GLU A 408 -19.73 28.14 16.89
CA GLU A 408 -19.36 29.49 16.47
C GLU A 408 -19.04 29.41 14.98
N THR A 409 -19.85 30.08 14.16
CA THR A 409 -19.85 29.92 12.70
C THR A 409 -18.48 30.24 12.14
N PRO A 410 -17.73 29.25 11.62
CA PRO A 410 -16.48 29.51 10.92
C PRO A 410 -16.83 30.21 9.61
N GLU A 411 -16.17 31.33 9.32
CA GLU A 411 -16.34 32.03 8.05
C GLU A 411 -16.07 31.07 6.87
N GLY A 412 -17.08 30.85 6.01
CA GLY A 412 -16.93 30.14 4.74
C GLY A 412 -17.73 28.85 4.55
N PHE A 413 -18.49 28.36 5.54
CA PHE A 413 -19.39 27.21 5.31
C PHE A 413 -20.74 27.62 4.71
N ILE A 414 -21.08 26.98 3.59
CA ILE A 414 -22.40 27.06 2.95
C ILE A 414 -23.43 26.29 3.80
N LEU A 415 -24.40 27.02 4.35
CA LEU A 415 -25.56 26.47 5.04
C LEU A 415 -26.68 26.17 4.03
N TRP A 416 -27.04 24.90 3.89
CA TRP A 416 -28.25 24.48 3.18
C TRP A 416 -29.46 24.49 4.14
N PRO A 417 -30.70 24.73 3.65
CA PRO A 417 -31.90 24.55 4.46
C PRO A 417 -32.02 23.11 4.95
N THR A 418 -32.30 22.91 6.24
CA THR A 418 -32.47 21.57 6.84
C THR A 418 -33.96 21.28 7.10
N PRO A 419 -34.64 20.45 6.27
CA PRO A 419 -36.03 20.08 6.53
C PRO A 419 -36.17 19.22 7.78
N SER A 420 -37.35 19.25 8.40
CA SER A 420 -37.77 18.22 9.36
C SER A 420 -37.88 16.88 8.65
N LEU A 421 -37.23 15.84 9.18
CA LEU A 421 -37.27 14.50 8.65
C LEU A 421 -38.23 13.64 9.49
N LYS A 422 -39.15 12.92 8.84
CA LYS A 422 -40.09 12.00 9.47
C LYS A 422 -39.99 10.61 8.86
N LEU A 423 -40.21 9.60 9.69
CA LEU A 423 -40.38 8.20 9.28
C LEU A 423 -41.76 7.70 9.72
N CYS A 424 -42.52 7.19 8.76
CA CYS A 424 -43.78 6.48 8.95
C CYS A 424 -43.59 5.01 8.56
N ILE A 425 -44.19 4.08 9.30
CA ILE A 425 -44.12 2.64 9.02
C ILE A 425 -45.51 2.06 9.20
N ASP A 426 -46.13 1.62 8.10
CA ASP A 426 -47.53 1.19 8.10
C ASP A 426 -47.70 -0.23 8.67
N ASP A 427 -46.70 -1.10 8.49
CA ASP A 427 -46.74 -2.49 8.93
C ASP A 427 -45.42 -2.90 9.60
N LEU A 428 -45.31 -2.62 10.90
CA LEU A 428 -44.20 -3.03 11.76
C LEU A 428 -43.97 -4.55 11.82
N SER A 429 -44.93 -5.38 11.38
CA SER A 429 -44.77 -6.84 11.35
C SER A 429 -44.06 -7.34 10.08
N HIS A 430 -43.89 -6.49 9.07
CA HIS A 430 -43.26 -6.86 7.81
C HIS A 430 -41.75 -7.04 7.97
N LYS A 431 -41.19 -8.13 7.44
CA LYS A 431 -39.74 -8.44 7.54
C LYS A 431 -38.86 -7.33 6.97
N GLY A 432 -39.30 -6.73 5.87
CA GLY A 432 -38.68 -5.53 5.27
C GLY A 432 -38.42 -4.39 6.26
N VAL A 433 -39.23 -4.20 7.30
CA VAL A 433 -39.00 -3.17 8.33
C VAL A 433 -37.76 -3.47 9.15
N ASN A 434 -37.62 -4.70 9.64
CA ASN A 434 -36.45 -5.11 10.42
C ASN A 434 -35.18 -5.10 9.55
N ILE A 435 -35.30 -5.51 8.28
CA ILE A 435 -34.21 -5.44 7.30
C ILE A 435 -33.77 -3.98 7.07
N PHE A 436 -34.72 -3.06 6.92
CA PHE A 436 -34.45 -1.62 6.79
C PHE A 436 -33.79 -1.05 8.05
N LEU A 437 -34.42 -1.17 9.22
CA LEU A 437 -33.93 -0.56 10.46
C LEU A 437 -32.60 -1.14 10.98
N ASN A 438 -32.27 -2.39 10.63
CA ASN A 438 -30.96 -2.98 10.94
C ASN A 438 -29.84 -2.52 10.00
N ALA A 439 -30.18 -2.07 8.78
CA ALA A 439 -29.21 -1.70 7.74
C ALA A 439 -29.10 -0.18 7.52
N ILE A 440 -30.10 0.60 7.90
CA ILE A 440 -30.25 2.01 7.54
C ILE A 440 -30.59 2.84 8.77
N ASN A 441 -29.78 3.88 9.03
CA ASN A 441 -30.20 5.01 9.85
C ASN A 441 -31.06 5.96 8.97
N PRO A 442 -32.37 6.11 9.25
CA PRO A 442 -33.27 6.85 8.37
C PRO A 442 -32.96 8.36 8.32
N GLU A 443 -32.53 8.95 9.45
CA GLU A 443 -32.16 10.36 9.53
C GLU A 443 -30.93 10.65 8.66
N GLU A 444 -29.90 9.80 8.77
CA GLU A 444 -28.67 9.96 8.01
C GLU A 444 -28.88 9.78 6.50
N VAL A 445 -29.62 8.74 6.09
CA VAL A 445 -29.84 8.46 4.68
C VAL A 445 -30.73 9.52 4.03
N LEU A 446 -31.78 10.00 4.72
CA LEU A 446 -32.59 11.12 4.22
C LEU A 446 -31.80 12.42 4.17
N SER A 447 -31.04 12.77 5.22
CA SER A 447 -30.19 13.96 5.25
C SER A 447 -29.14 13.94 4.14
N ARG A 448 -28.52 12.78 3.88
CA ARG A 448 -27.59 12.56 2.77
C ARG A 448 -28.28 12.73 1.41
N ALA A 449 -29.47 12.16 1.23
CA ALA A 449 -30.22 12.25 -0.02
C ALA A 449 -30.69 13.69 -0.34
N VAL A 450 -31.14 14.45 0.67
CA VAL A 450 -31.43 15.89 0.56
C VAL A 450 -30.17 16.68 0.20
N THR A 451 -29.08 16.46 0.92
CA THR A 451 -27.81 17.16 0.71
C THR A 451 -27.26 16.90 -0.69
N ALA A 452 -27.33 15.64 -1.18
CA ALA A 452 -26.97 15.26 -2.54
C ALA A 452 -27.80 16.02 -3.59
N ALA A 453 -29.12 16.00 -3.46
CA ALA A 453 -30.00 16.68 -4.41
C ALA A 453 -29.79 18.21 -4.39
N PHE A 454 -29.58 18.82 -3.22
CA PHE A 454 -29.27 20.25 -3.11
C PHE A 454 -27.91 20.62 -3.71
N LYS A 455 -26.85 19.87 -3.38
CA LYS A 455 -25.48 20.03 -3.90
C LYS A 455 -25.44 20.04 -5.44
N TRP A 456 -26.16 19.12 -6.08
CA TRP A 456 -26.09 18.93 -7.53
C TRP A 456 -27.16 19.70 -8.34
N LEU A 457 -28.36 19.93 -7.78
CA LEU A 457 -29.46 20.58 -8.49
C LEU A 457 -29.60 22.09 -8.19
N TYR A 458 -29.02 22.60 -7.11
CA TYR A 458 -29.26 23.96 -6.60
C TYR A 458 -27.97 24.71 -6.23
N THR A 459 -28.09 26.01 -6.00
CA THR A 459 -27.14 26.83 -5.21
C THR A 459 -27.82 27.20 -3.89
N PRO A 460 -27.09 27.66 -2.86
CA PRO A 460 -27.70 28.00 -1.56
C PRO A 460 -28.78 29.08 -1.67
N GLU A 461 -28.64 29.99 -2.63
CA GLU A 461 -29.55 31.11 -2.91
C GLU A 461 -30.74 30.69 -3.77
N THR A 462 -30.71 29.49 -4.37
CA THR A 462 -31.77 28.97 -5.27
C THR A 462 -32.43 27.69 -4.76
N ALA A 463 -31.95 27.13 -3.64
CA ALA A 463 -32.55 25.97 -2.99
C ALA A 463 -33.98 26.29 -2.51
N PRO A 464 -34.97 25.40 -2.72
CA PRO A 464 -36.33 25.62 -2.25
C PRO A 464 -36.41 25.46 -0.72
N ASP A 465 -37.30 26.24 -0.08
CA ASP A 465 -37.60 26.08 1.35
C ASP A 465 -38.50 24.85 1.56
N ILE A 466 -37.86 23.74 1.94
CA ILE A 466 -38.54 22.50 2.32
C ILE A 466 -38.59 22.46 3.84
N LYS A 467 -39.78 22.46 4.43
CA LYS A 467 -39.91 22.35 5.89
C LYS A 467 -40.01 20.91 6.36
N GLU A 468 -40.47 19.99 5.52
CA GLU A 468 -40.70 18.61 5.94
C GLU A 468 -40.53 17.60 4.80
N ILE A 469 -39.86 16.49 5.10
CA ILE A 469 -39.77 15.31 4.24
C ILE A 469 -40.16 14.08 5.07
N THR A 470 -41.16 13.36 4.59
CA THR A 470 -41.66 12.13 5.21
C THR A 470 -41.27 10.93 4.35
N LEU A 471 -40.56 9.97 4.96
CA LEU A 471 -40.35 8.64 4.42
C LEU A 471 -41.41 7.70 5.00
N ALA A 472 -42.23 7.09 4.16
CA ALA A 472 -43.19 6.07 4.53
C ALA A 472 -42.73 4.69 4.04
N LEU A 473 -42.79 3.68 4.91
CA LEU A 473 -42.53 2.29 4.55
C LEU A 473 -43.85 1.52 4.49
N CYS A 474 -44.26 1.16 3.29
CA CYS A 474 -45.60 0.63 3.00
C CYS A 474 -45.51 -0.63 2.12
N ARG A 475 -46.60 -1.39 2.06
CA ARG A 475 -46.75 -2.48 1.09
C ARG A 475 -47.19 -1.90 -0.25
N LEU A 476 -46.36 -2.05 -1.29
CA LEU A 476 -46.56 -1.42 -2.60
C LEU A 476 -46.27 -2.39 -3.76
N SER A 477 -46.94 -2.18 -4.89
CA SER A 477 -46.66 -2.91 -6.15
C SER A 477 -45.58 -2.25 -7.01
N SER A 478 -45.35 -0.95 -6.79
CA SER A 478 -44.26 -0.12 -7.30
C SER A 478 -43.03 -0.23 -6.37
N ILE A 479 -41.82 0.13 -6.85
CA ILE A 479 -40.61 0.12 -5.99
C ILE A 479 -40.60 1.28 -4.98
N ALA A 480 -41.10 2.43 -5.44
CA ALA A 480 -41.29 3.65 -4.67
C ALA A 480 -42.41 4.48 -5.31
N GLU A 481 -43.05 5.34 -4.52
CA GLU A 481 -43.97 6.38 -4.97
C GLU A 481 -43.60 7.70 -4.33
N THR A 482 -43.76 8.80 -5.08
CA THR A 482 -43.38 10.14 -4.64
C THR A 482 -44.49 11.14 -4.80
N SER A 483 -44.75 11.89 -3.74
CA SER A 483 -45.77 12.93 -3.65
C SER A 483 -45.15 14.24 -3.17
N ILE A 484 -45.65 15.36 -3.68
CA ILE A 484 -45.25 16.70 -3.25
C ILE A 484 -46.50 17.56 -3.06
N ALA A 485 -46.61 18.16 -1.89
CA ALA A 485 -47.68 19.08 -1.52
C ALA A 485 -47.10 20.46 -1.23
N SER A 486 -47.75 21.50 -1.75
CA SER A 486 -47.51 22.88 -1.36
C SER A 486 -48.67 23.38 -0.52
N LYS A 487 -48.37 23.96 0.64
CA LYS A 487 -49.36 24.61 1.52
C LYS A 487 -48.74 25.87 2.10
N ASP A 488 -49.39 27.01 1.90
CA ASP A 488 -48.93 28.32 2.37
C ASP A 488 -47.47 28.63 1.95
N ASP A 489 -47.15 28.35 0.67
CA ASP A 489 -45.81 28.42 0.03
C ASP A 489 -44.71 27.54 0.67
N VAL A 490 -45.09 26.58 1.52
CA VAL A 490 -44.21 25.56 2.11
C VAL A 490 -44.31 24.26 1.33
N LEU A 491 -43.16 23.68 0.98
CA LEU A 491 -43.07 22.35 0.38
C LEU A 491 -42.98 21.25 1.44
N HIS A 492 -43.84 20.25 1.27
CA HIS A 492 -43.82 18.96 1.96
C HIS A 492 -43.60 17.86 0.91
N ILE A 493 -42.60 17.01 1.13
CA ILE A 493 -42.30 15.86 0.25
C ILE A 493 -42.62 14.57 0.99
N GLU A 494 -43.29 13.65 0.32
CA GLU A 494 -43.56 12.31 0.82
C GLU A 494 -42.98 11.29 -0.15
N ILE A 495 -42.18 10.36 0.39
CA ILE A 495 -41.56 9.27 -0.34
C ILE A 495 -42.06 7.98 0.30
N VAL A 496 -42.74 7.15 -0.47
CA VAL A 496 -43.25 5.86 -0.03
C VAL A 496 -42.39 4.77 -0.64
N LEU A 497 -41.73 3.94 0.18
CA LEU A 497 -40.91 2.81 -0.29
C LEU A 497 -41.63 1.48 -0.09
N SER A 498 -41.50 0.58 -1.07
CA SER A 498 -42.00 -0.79 -0.97
C SER A 498 -41.19 -1.62 0.05
N LEU A 499 -41.90 -2.14 1.03
CA LEU A 499 -41.39 -3.12 1.99
C LEU A 499 -41.02 -4.45 1.31
N GLU A 500 -41.71 -4.82 0.23
CA GLU A 500 -41.40 -5.98 -0.60
C GLU A 500 -40.09 -5.79 -1.39
N TYR A 501 -39.85 -4.60 -1.94
CA TYR A 501 -38.59 -4.26 -2.59
C TYR A 501 -37.41 -4.35 -1.61
N ILE A 502 -37.57 -3.82 -0.40
CA ILE A 502 -36.53 -3.87 0.65
C ILE A 502 -36.20 -5.32 1.02
N GLU A 503 -37.20 -6.18 1.25
CA GLU A 503 -36.99 -7.59 1.61
C GLU A 503 -36.22 -8.37 0.52
N GLN A 504 -36.42 -8.02 -0.76
CA GLN A 504 -35.71 -8.64 -1.89
C GLN A 504 -34.23 -8.25 -2.00
N ARG A 505 -33.77 -7.14 -1.38
CA ARG A 505 -32.38 -6.67 -1.49
C ARG A 505 -31.42 -7.24 -0.45
N GLN A 506 -31.93 -7.89 0.60
CA GLN A 506 -31.14 -8.66 1.59
C GLN A 506 -29.88 -7.90 2.09
N HIS A 507 -28.69 -8.29 1.65
CA HIS A 507 -27.40 -7.77 2.10
C HIS A 507 -26.95 -6.47 1.38
N ARG A 508 -27.74 -5.93 0.44
CA ARG A 508 -27.43 -4.67 -0.29
C ARG A 508 -28.45 -3.56 -0.06
N VAL A 509 -29.22 -3.65 1.03
CA VAL A 509 -30.32 -2.74 1.35
C VAL A 509 -29.82 -1.30 1.55
N GLU A 510 -28.69 -1.10 2.24
CA GLU A 510 -28.14 0.26 2.47
C GLU A 510 -27.85 0.99 1.14
N ASP A 511 -27.06 0.39 0.24
CA ASP A 511 -26.70 0.98 -1.06
C ASP A 511 -27.92 1.25 -1.94
N GLU A 512 -28.78 0.24 -2.13
CA GLU A 512 -29.87 0.30 -3.09
C GLU A 512 -30.97 1.26 -2.62
N VAL A 513 -31.29 1.27 -1.33
CA VAL A 513 -32.28 2.20 -0.76
C VAL A 513 -31.73 3.61 -0.63
N THR A 514 -30.45 3.80 -0.27
CA THR A 514 -29.83 5.13 -0.28
C THR A 514 -29.81 5.71 -1.69
N GLY A 515 -29.42 4.91 -2.68
CA GLY A 515 -29.45 5.31 -4.09
C GLY A 515 -30.87 5.63 -4.60
N LEU A 516 -31.86 4.82 -4.21
CA LEU A 516 -33.26 5.06 -4.56
C LEU A 516 -33.82 6.33 -3.89
N LEU A 517 -33.46 6.61 -2.64
CA LEU A 517 -33.85 7.85 -1.96
C LEU A 517 -33.19 9.09 -2.57
N ILE A 518 -31.92 9.01 -2.99
CA ILE A 518 -31.27 10.07 -3.77
C ILE A 518 -32.02 10.31 -5.09
N HIS A 519 -32.37 9.24 -5.81
CA HIS A 519 -33.17 9.34 -7.03
C HIS A 519 -34.52 10.01 -6.78
N GLU A 520 -35.32 9.49 -5.85
CA GLU A 520 -36.68 9.98 -5.61
C GLU A 520 -36.70 11.43 -5.11
N ILE A 521 -35.77 11.85 -4.25
CA ILE A 521 -35.66 13.27 -3.86
C ILE A 521 -35.24 14.14 -5.05
N ALA A 522 -34.22 13.74 -5.81
CA ALA A 522 -33.79 14.50 -6.98
C ALA A 522 -34.90 14.60 -8.06
N HIS A 523 -35.69 13.54 -8.23
CA HIS A 523 -36.86 13.49 -9.12
C HIS A 523 -38.00 14.40 -8.62
N CYS A 524 -38.34 14.35 -7.32
CA CYS A 524 -39.31 15.26 -6.69
C CYS A 524 -38.95 16.73 -6.88
N LEU A 525 -37.71 17.11 -6.56
CA LEU A 525 -37.30 18.51 -6.58
C LEU A 525 -37.30 19.12 -7.99
N GLN A 526 -37.07 18.31 -9.02
CA GLN A 526 -37.21 18.74 -10.41
C GLN A 526 -38.67 19.02 -10.81
N ARG A 527 -39.66 18.38 -10.16
CA ARG A 527 -41.10 18.53 -10.45
C ARG A 527 -41.76 19.75 -9.79
N ILE A 528 -41.03 20.51 -8.97
CA ILE A 528 -41.47 21.78 -8.37
C ILE A 528 -41.79 22.85 -9.44
N TYR A 529 -41.25 22.72 -10.66
CA TYR A 529 -41.40 23.70 -11.75
C TYR A 529 -42.37 23.18 -12.84
N PRO A 530 -43.70 23.35 -12.69
CA PRO A 530 -44.71 22.65 -13.51
C PRO A 530 -44.73 23.03 -15.00
N ASP A 531 -44.17 24.17 -15.38
CA ASP A 531 -44.17 24.66 -16.78
C ASP A 531 -43.09 24.01 -17.67
N ASN A 532 -42.12 23.30 -17.08
CA ASN A 532 -40.96 22.75 -17.81
C ASN A 532 -41.20 21.33 -18.35
N LYS A 533 -41.86 21.24 -19.51
CA LYS A 533 -42.00 19.98 -20.26
C LYS A 533 -40.72 19.64 -21.05
N TYR A 534 -39.80 18.92 -20.44
CA TYR A 534 -38.66 18.26 -21.10
C TYR A 534 -38.83 16.73 -21.13
N PRO A 535 -38.01 15.97 -21.89
CA PRO A 535 -38.18 14.52 -22.05
C PRO A 535 -38.13 13.78 -20.71
N SER A 536 -38.98 12.75 -20.55
CA SER A 536 -39.04 11.95 -19.32
C SER A 536 -37.73 11.20 -19.04
N GLY A 537 -37.01 10.78 -20.09
CA GLY A 537 -35.66 10.21 -19.95
C GLY A 537 -34.64 11.20 -19.40
N LEU A 538 -34.75 12.49 -19.75
CA LEU A 538 -33.91 13.54 -19.15
C LEU A 538 -34.25 13.78 -17.67
N LEU A 539 -35.53 13.80 -17.30
CA LEU A 539 -35.98 13.98 -15.91
C LEU A 539 -35.47 12.87 -14.98
N LEU A 540 -35.68 11.62 -15.36
CA LEU A 540 -35.18 10.46 -14.61
C LEU A 540 -33.65 10.36 -14.69
N GLY A 541 -33.08 10.66 -15.86
CA GLY A 541 -31.64 10.69 -16.08
C GLY A 541 -30.86 11.71 -15.26
N ILE A 542 -31.45 12.85 -14.93
CA ILE A 542 -30.87 13.81 -13.98
C ILE A 542 -30.93 13.27 -12.55
N ALA A 543 -32.03 12.62 -12.15
CA ALA A 543 -32.13 12.00 -10.83
C ALA A 543 -31.08 10.88 -10.66
N ASP A 544 -30.92 10.04 -11.69
CA ASP A 544 -29.91 8.99 -11.71
C ASP A 544 -28.48 9.51 -11.95
N TYR A 545 -28.30 10.69 -12.56
CA TYR A 545 -27.02 11.40 -12.56
C TYR A 545 -26.62 11.79 -11.12
N VAL A 546 -27.54 12.36 -10.32
CA VAL A 546 -27.24 12.67 -8.89
C VAL A 546 -26.89 11.38 -8.13
N ARG A 547 -27.65 10.30 -8.34
CA ARG A 547 -27.36 8.97 -7.76
C ARG A 547 -25.96 8.45 -8.14
N LEU A 548 -25.58 8.58 -9.42
CA LEU A 548 -24.28 8.19 -9.94
C LEU A 548 -23.14 9.05 -9.36
N LYS A 549 -23.33 10.37 -9.27
CA LYS A 549 -22.32 11.32 -8.75
C LYS A 549 -22.01 11.13 -7.26
N GLU A 550 -22.96 10.62 -6.47
CA GLU A 550 -22.73 10.24 -5.07
C GLU A 550 -22.26 8.79 -4.89
N GLY A 551 -22.01 8.05 -5.99
CA GLY A 551 -21.45 6.69 -5.95
C GLY A 551 -22.46 5.56 -5.74
N TYR A 552 -23.76 5.85 -5.84
CA TYR A 552 -24.85 4.88 -5.60
C TYR A 552 -25.43 4.25 -6.88
N GLY A 553 -24.70 4.32 -8.00
CA GLY A 553 -25.09 3.67 -9.25
C GLY A 553 -25.17 2.13 -9.08
N PRO A 554 -26.30 1.48 -9.42
CA PRO A 554 -26.41 0.02 -9.37
C PRO A 554 -25.33 -0.68 -10.21
N PRO A 555 -24.66 -1.73 -9.70
CA PRO A 555 -23.54 -2.38 -10.41
C PRO A 555 -23.94 -3.17 -11.67
N HIS A 556 -25.23 -3.26 -12.00
CA HIS A 556 -25.71 -3.79 -13.28
C HIS A 556 -25.86 -2.70 -14.36
N TRP A 557 -25.75 -1.42 -14.00
CA TRP A 557 -25.67 -0.34 -14.98
C TRP A 557 -24.37 -0.44 -15.76
N LYS A 558 -24.48 -0.45 -17.09
CA LYS A 558 -23.36 -0.37 -18.01
C LYS A 558 -23.53 0.88 -18.87
N GLN A 559 -22.42 1.43 -19.34
CA GLN A 559 -22.46 2.47 -20.36
C GLN A 559 -23.04 1.87 -21.65
N GLN A 560 -24.01 2.55 -22.25
CA GLN A 560 -24.72 2.08 -23.44
C GLN A 560 -24.65 3.13 -24.55
N THR A 561 -24.44 2.68 -25.79
CA THR A 561 -24.39 3.52 -27.00
C THR A 561 -25.60 3.34 -27.92
N ARG A 562 -26.53 2.44 -27.56
CA ARG A 562 -27.68 2.08 -28.39
C ARG A 562 -28.87 3.01 -28.13
N GLY A 563 -29.28 3.75 -29.15
CA GLY A 563 -30.47 4.61 -29.13
C GLY A 563 -30.13 6.10 -29.06
N ALA A 564 -31.03 6.87 -28.46
CA ALA A 564 -30.82 8.29 -28.20
C ALA A 564 -30.24 8.51 -26.79
N TRP A 565 -29.59 9.64 -26.59
CA TRP A 565 -28.98 10.02 -25.31
C TRP A 565 -29.98 10.11 -24.15
N ASP A 566 -31.27 10.33 -24.45
CA ASP A 566 -32.40 10.40 -23.51
C ASP A 566 -33.28 9.13 -23.51
N ALA A 567 -32.83 8.02 -24.10
CA ALA A 567 -33.63 6.80 -24.25
C ALA A 567 -33.78 5.95 -22.97
N GLY A 568 -32.93 6.15 -21.97
CA GLY A 568 -32.91 5.42 -20.70
C GLY A 568 -32.30 6.26 -19.57
N PHE A 569 -32.70 5.98 -18.33
CA PHE A 569 -32.29 6.78 -17.17
C PHE A 569 -30.80 6.59 -16.83
N GLU A 570 -30.30 5.36 -16.91
CA GLU A 570 -28.89 5.00 -16.76
C GLU A 570 -28.04 5.55 -17.92
N THR A 571 -28.58 5.46 -19.15
CA THR A 571 -27.92 5.95 -20.37
C THR A 571 -27.73 7.47 -20.32
N THR A 572 -28.77 8.19 -19.90
CA THR A 572 -28.72 9.64 -19.73
C THR A 572 -27.77 10.05 -18.60
N ALA A 573 -27.75 9.32 -17.49
CA ALA A 573 -26.89 9.61 -16.35
C ALA A 573 -25.40 9.55 -16.72
N TYR A 574 -24.96 8.49 -17.41
CA TYR A 574 -23.58 8.39 -17.90
C TYR A 574 -23.24 9.43 -18.97
N PHE A 575 -24.18 9.77 -19.85
CA PHE A 575 -23.96 10.82 -20.85
C PHE A 575 -23.73 12.20 -20.21
N LEU A 576 -24.55 12.57 -19.22
CA LEU A 576 -24.36 13.79 -18.43
C LEU A 576 -23.01 13.78 -17.71
N GLU A 577 -22.62 12.65 -17.11
CA GLU A 577 -21.32 12.52 -16.44
C GLU A 577 -20.12 12.69 -17.38
N TRP A 578 -20.22 12.19 -18.62
CA TRP A 578 -19.23 12.41 -19.66
C TRP A 578 -19.18 13.87 -20.13
N ILE A 579 -20.33 14.56 -20.26
CA ILE A 579 -20.37 16.00 -20.59
C ILE A 579 -19.65 16.82 -19.51
N GLU A 580 -19.92 16.54 -18.23
CA GLU A 580 -19.28 17.22 -17.09
C GLU A 580 -17.74 17.07 -17.14
N LYS A 581 -17.27 15.84 -17.37
CA LYS A 581 -15.83 15.50 -17.52
C LYS A 581 -15.19 16.21 -18.73
N LYS A 582 -15.93 16.38 -19.82
CA LYS A 582 -15.40 16.89 -21.10
C LYS A 582 -15.42 18.42 -21.22
N HIS A 583 -16.45 19.09 -20.70
CA HIS A 583 -16.69 20.50 -20.95
C HIS A 583 -16.42 21.45 -19.77
N ARG A 584 -16.18 20.89 -18.56
CA ARG A 584 -15.78 21.52 -17.27
C ARG A 584 -16.82 21.21 -16.18
N GLU A 585 -16.33 20.94 -14.98
CA GLU A 585 -17.13 20.86 -13.75
C GLU A 585 -18.08 22.07 -13.59
N GLY A 586 -19.35 21.79 -13.31
CA GLY A 586 -20.43 22.77 -13.26
C GLY A 586 -21.22 22.94 -14.55
N THR A 587 -20.86 22.27 -15.66
CA THR A 587 -21.57 22.36 -16.94
C THR A 587 -22.97 21.74 -16.85
N VAL A 588 -23.09 20.54 -16.29
CA VAL A 588 -24.37 19.85 -16.06
C VAL A 588 -25.21 20.61 -15.02
N ARG A 589 -24.59 21.18 -13.98
CA ARG A 589 -25.29 22.05 -13.01
C ARG A 589 -25.87 23.30 -13.67
N THR A 590 -25.10 23.95 -14.55
CA THR A 590 -25.55 25.13 -15.31
C THR A 590 -26.69 24.77 -16.26
N PHE A 591 -26.61 23.60 -16.91
CA PHE A 591 -27.70 23.03 -17.71
C PHE A 591 -28.97 22.80 -16.88
N ILE A 592 -28.87 22.12 -15.74
CA ILE A 592 -29.99 21.86 -14.82
C ILE A 592 -30.62 23.16 -14.30
N VAL A 593 -29.81 24.20 -14.02
CA VAL A 593 -30.33 25.52 -13.65
C VAL A 593 -31.11 26.17 -14.80
N ALA A 594 -30.58 26.10 -16.03
CA ALA A 594 -31.27 26.64 -17.20
C ALA A 594 -32.58 25.90 -17.54
N LEU A 595 -32.66 24.58 -17.28
CA LEU A 595 -33.90 23.80 -17.40
C LEU A 595 -35.05 24.33 -16.52
N LYS A 596 -34.77 25.07 -15.44
CA LYS A 596 -35.81 25.61 -14.54
C LYS A 596 -36.58 26.78 -15.14
N SER A 597 -36.05 27.45 -16.17
CA SER A 597 -36.71 28.60 -16.81
C SER A 597 -37.53 28.20 -18.03
N LYS A 598 -36.94 27.45 -18.96
CA LYS A 598 -37.62 26.87 -20.13
C LYS A 598 -36.71 25.84 -20.81
N TYR A 599 -37.24 24.67 -21.14
CA TYR A 599 -36.53 23.72 -22.01
C TYR A 599 -36.48 24.19 -23.46
N ASP A 600 -35.28 24.15 -24.04
CA ASP A 600 -34.98 24.35 -25.45
C ASP A 600 -33.91 23.31 -25.87
N LYS A 601 -34.05 22.75 -27.07
CA LYS A 601 -33.16 21.69 -27.57
C LYS A 601 -31.75 22.21 -27.87
N ASP A 602 -31.59 23.51 -28.07
CA ASP A 602 -30.30 24.15 -28.27
C ASP A 602 -29.53 24.44 -26.96
N LEU A 603 -30.06 24.14 -25.76
CA LEU A 603 -29.34 24.39 -24.49
C LEU A 603 -27.93 23.79 -24.46
N PHE A 604 -27.78 22.53 -24.88
CA PHE A 604 -26.46 21.88 -24.94
C PHE A 604 -25.50 22.63 -25.87
N LYS A 605 -25.99 23.15 -26.99
CA LYS A 605 -25.21 23.95 -27.94
C LYS A 605 -24.86 25.33 -27.39
N GLN A 606 -25.77 25.95 -26.66
CA GLN A 606 -25.55 27.24 -25.98
C GLN A 606 -24.49 27.13 -24.87
N LEU A 607 -24.43 26.00 -24.17
CA LEU A 607 -23.51 25.77 -23.04
C LEU A 607 -22.15 25.16 -23.45
N THR A 608 -22.13 24.22 -24.39
CA THR A 608 -20.90 23.50 -24.80
C THR A 608 -20.31 23.99 -26.11
N GLY A 609 -21.05 24.81 -26.88
CA GLY A 609 -20.75 25.15 -28.28
C GLY A 609 -21.17 24.08 -29.30
N VAL A 610 -21.57 22.89 -28.85
CA VAL A 610 -21.78 21.70 -29.70
C VAL A 610 -23.22 21.18 -29.60
N PRO A 611 -23.91 20.84 -30.72
CA PRO A 611 -25.22 20.21 -30.69
C PRO A 611 -25.23 18.88 -29.92
N VAL A 612 -26.34 18.56 -29.25
CA VAL A 612 -26.46 17.33 -28.45
C VAL A 612 -26.34 16.04 -29.28
N SER A 613 -26.69 16.08 -30.58
CA SER A 613 -26.46 14.99 -31.53
C SER A 613 -24.98 14.63 -31.65
N ASP A 614 -24.14 15.66 -31.74
CA ASP A 614 -22.72 15.52 -32.05
C ASP A 614 -21.95 15.18 -30.76
N LEU A 615 -22.43 15.67 -29.61
CA LEU A 615 -21.99 15.22 -28.29
C LEU A 615 -22.31 13.73 -28.07
N TRP A 616 -23.52 13.29 -28.40
CA TRP A 616 -23.92 11.88 -28.28
C TRP A 616 -23.08 10.96 -29.16
N GLN A 617 -22.84 11.34 -30.42
CA GLN A 617 -21.95 10.58 -31.31
C GLN A 617 -20.53 10.44 -30.71
N GLN A 618 -19.95 11.55 -30.23
CA GLN A 618 -18.63 11.56 -29.61
C GLN A 618 -18.56 10.74 -28.30
N TYR A 619 -19.67 10.58 -27.58
CA TYR A 619 -19.79 9.70 -26.41
C TYR A 619 -19.80 8.23 -26.85
N CYS A 620 -20.56 7.88 -27.89
CA CYS A 620 -20.57 6.52 -28.43
C CYS A 620 -19.19 6.08 -28.97
N GLU A 621 -18.53 6.94 -29.74
CA GLU A 621 -17.16 6.71 -30.24
C GLU A 621 -16.14 6.52 -29.10
N ASN A 622 -16.33 7.21 -27.96
CA ASN A 622 -15.46 7.07 -26.79
C ASN A 622 -15.63 5.71 -26.09
N ILE A 623 -16.85 5.16 -26.02
CA ILE A 623 -17.12 3.86 -25.40
C ILE A 623 -16.62 2.71 -26.28
N GLU A 624 -16.90 2.76 -27.59
CA GLU A 624 -16.48 1.70 -28.52
C GLU A 624 -14.95 1.55 -28.60
N SER A 625 -14.18 2.59 -28.25
CA SER A 625 -12.72 2.54 -28.14
C SER A 625 -12.18 1.84 -26.88
N ASN A 626 -13.00 1.62 -25.85
CA ASN A 626 -12.60 1.01 -24.57
C ASN A 626 -12.99 -0.48 -24.47
N ASP A 627 -13.97 -0.94 -25.23
CA ASP A 627 -14.69 -2.21 -24.97
C ASP A 627 -14.03 -3.47 -25.57
N THR A 628 -12.72 -3.42 -25.87
CA THR A 628 -11.97 -4.56 -26.42
C THR A 628 -11.00 -5.17 -25.40
N ILE A 629 -11.50 -5.87 -24.36
CA ILE A 629 -10.77 -6.95 -23.64
C ILE A 629 -11.69 -7.70 -22.64
N LEU A 630 -11.79 -9.03 -22.83
CA LEU A 630 -12.12 -10.13 -21.88
C LEU A 630 -13.46 -10.17 -21.08
N GLU A 631 -14.10 -11.35 -21.11
CA GLU A 631 -14.25 -12.25 -19.94
C GLU A 631 -14.85 -13.63 -20.35
N ASP A 632 -14.43 -14.73 -19.70
CA ASP A 632 -15.31 -15.61 -18.89
C ASP A 632 -14.58 -16.84 -18.27
N SER A 633 -15.11 -17.39 -17.18
CA SER A 633 -14.67 -18.62 -16.47
C SER A 633 -15.87 -19.38 -15.85
N GLN A 634 -15.87 -20.69 -15.60
CA GLN A 634 -15.42 -21.37 -14.36
C GLN A 634 -15.55 -22.93 -14.45
N GLU A 635 -14.64 -23.67 -13.78
CA GLU A 635 -14.75 -24.95 -12.98
C GLU A 635 -15.63 -26.18 -13.43
N GLN A 636 -15.40 -27.47 -13.09
CA GLN A 636 -14.55 -28.13 -12.06
C GLN A 636 -14.16 -29.62 -12.39
N GLU A 637 -13.06 -30.09 -11.78
CA GLU A 637 -12.37 -31.41 -11.63
C GLU A 637 -12.75 -32.76 -12.32
N SER A 638 -11.81 -33.29 -13.12
CA SER A 638 -10.99 -34.52 -12.91
C SER A 638 -9.95 -34.62 -14.07
N PRO A 639 -8.85 -35.43 -14.05
CA PRO A 639 -7.62 -35.12 -14.80
C PRO A 639 -7.71 -35.32 -16.32
N SER A 640 -8.40 -34.38 -16.96
CA SER A 640 -8.34 -34.10 -18.38
C SER A 640 -6.95 -33.56 -18.73
N PRO A 641 -6.46 -33.72 -19.99
CA PRO A 641 -5.25 -33.05 -20.43
C PRO A 641 -5.38 -31.53 -20.19
N LEU A 642 -4.30 -30.90 -19.70
CA LEU A 642 -4.27 -29.47 -19.42
C LEU A 642 -4.77 -28.68 -20.63
N THR A 643 -5.83 -27.90 -20.43
CA THR A 643 -6.44 -27.02 -21.45
C THR A 643 -5.72 -25.68 -21.57
N SER A 644 -4.93 -25.30 -20.55
CA SER A 644 -4.16 -24.07 -20.47
C SER A 644 -2.82 -24.28 -19.76
N TRP A 645 -1.93 -23.30 -19.87
CA TRP A 645 -0.61 -23.33 -19.23
C TRP A 645 -0.72 -23.17 -17.69
N PRO A 646 0.00 -23.98 -16.89
CA PRO A 646 -0.02 -23.88 -15.42
C PRO A 646 0.88 -22.73 -14.94
N ILE A 647 0.34 -21.50 -14.96
CA ILE A 647 1.04 -20.32 -14.44
C ILE A 647 1.14 -20.41 -12.91
N PRO A 648 2.33 -20.24 -12.30
CA PRO A 648 2.49 -20.22 -10.85
C PRO A 648 2.02 -18.88 -10.27
N LYS A 649 1.87 -18.81 -8.95
CA LYS A 649 1.70 -17.56 -8.23
C LYS A 649 2.97 -16.71 -8.29
N PHE A 650 2.83 -15.40 -8.44
CA PHE A 650 3.94 -14.45 -8.47
C PHE A 650 3.97 -13.57 -7.21
N ASN A 651 5.14 -13.47 -6.58
CA ASN A 651 5.38 -12.62 -5.42
C ASN A 651 6.58 -11.68 -5.72
N ILE A 652 6.69 -10.56 -4.99
CA ILE A 652 7.86 -9.66 -5.10
C ILE A 652 8.34 -9.19 -3.73
N ARG A 653 9.67 -9.09 -3.54
CA ARG A 653 10.34 -8.46 -2.40
C ARG A 653 11.31 -7.40 -2.90
N ILE A 654 11.36 -6.26 -2.23
CA ILE A 654 12.30 -5.15 -2.50
C ILE A 654 12.99 -4.78 -1.19
N GLU A 655 14.32 -4.90 -1.16
CA GLU A 655 15.13 -4.74 0.04
C GLU A 655 15.64 -3.30 0.28
N ASP A 656 15.41 -2.37 -0.65
CA ASP A 656 15.68 -0.95 -0.44
C ASP A 656 14.86 -0.10 -1.43
N LEU A 657 13.72 0.44 -1.00
CA LEU A 657 12.87 1.31 -1.83
C LEU A 657 13.53 2.65 -2.17
N ASP A 658 14.50 3.12 -1.37
CA ASP A 658 15.20 4.38 -1.67
C ASP A 658 16.25 4.23 -2.78
N HIS A 659 16.68 3.00 -3.10
CA HIS A 659 17.64 2.71 -4.15
C HIS A 659 17.14 3.12 -5.56
N GLU A 660 17.95 3.90 -6.30
CA GLU A 660 17.62 4.45 -7.64
C GLU A 660 17.12 3.41 -8.65
N GLY A 661 17.68 2.20 -8.62
CA GLY A 661 17.27 1.09 -9.48
C GLY A 661 15.79 0.67 -9.32
N VAL A 662 15.14 0.94 -8.18
CA VAL A 662 13.72 0.58 -7.98
C VAL A 662 12.81 1.40 -8.89
N ASP A 663 13.02 2.72 -8.95
CA ASP A 663 12.22 3.62 -9.79
C ASP A 663 12.43 3.27 -11.27
N ILE A 664 13.69 3.04 -11.69
CA ILE A 664 14.05 2.60 -13.05
C ILE A 664 13.39 1.25 -13.41
N PHE A 665 13.28 0.31 -12.48
CA PHE A 665 12.63 -0.99 -12.73
C PHE A 665 11.13 -0.83 -12.99
N PHE A 666 10.41 -0.08 -12.14
CA PHE A 666 8.96 0.12 -12.30
C PHE A 666 8.58 1.03 -13.47
N GLU A 667 9.44 1.97 -13.86
CA GLU A 667 9.28 2.74 -15.12
C GLU A 667 9.42 1.85 -16.36
N ALA A 668 10.31 0.85 -16.31
CA ALA A 668 10.63 0.00 -17.45
C ALA A 668 9.73 -1.24 -17.58
N VAL A 669 9.25 -1.81 -16.47
CA VAL A 669 8.63 -3.13 -16.40
C VAL A 669 7.52 -3.20 -15.36
N ARG A 670 6.39 -3.82 -15.72
CA ARG A 670 5.37 -4.28 -14.77
C ARG A 670 5.69 -5.71 -14.32
N PRO A 671 6.06 -5.97 -13.04
CA PRO A 671 6.58 -7.28 -12.62
C PRO A 671 5.62 -8.45 -12.88
N LYS A 672 4.32 -8.29 -12.58
CA LYS A 672 3.25 -9.27 -12.86
C LYS A 672 3.24 -9.72 -14.34
N GLU A 673 3.18 -8.75 -15.25
CA GLU A 673 3.17 -9.03 -16.69
C GLU A 673 4.48 -9.67 -17.17
N ALA A 674 5.62 -9.21 -16.68
CA ALA A 674 6.93 -9.69 -17.11
C ALA A 674 7.22 -11.12 -16.64
N LEU A 675 6.92 -11.45 -15.38
CA LEU A 675 7.02 -12.81 -14.87
C LEU A 675 6.08 -13.74 -15.66
N ARG A 676 4.82 -13.32 -15.88
CA ARG A 676 3.86 -14.08 -16.70
C ARG A 676 4.35 -14.32 -18.13
N LYS A 677 4.86 -13.29 -18.81
CA LYS A 677 5.43 -13.40 -20.17
C LYS A 677 6.66 -14.32 -20.17
N SER A 678 7.51 -14.28 -19.14
CA SER A 678 8.71 -15.11 -19.01
C SER A 678 8.39 -16.59 -18.77
N VAL A 679 7.34 -16.89 -17.98
CA VAL A 679 6.80 -18.25 -17.82
C VAL A 679 6.23 -18.75 -19.16
N LEU A 680 5.45 -17.92 -19.86
CA LEU A 680 4.88 -18.29 -21.16
C LEU A 680 5.96 -18.54 -22.22
N ALA A 681 7.03 -17.73 -22.29
CA ALA A 681 8.18 -17.96 -23.16
C ALA A 681 8.84 -19.31 -22.86
N SER A 682 9.15 -19.57 -21.59
CA SER A 682 9.72 -20.84 -21.12
C SER A 682 8.85 -22.02 -21.53
N PHE A 683 7.53 -21.91 -21.39
CA PHE A 683 6.58 -22.96 -21.76
C PHE A 683 6.46 -23.17 -23.27
N ASN A 684 6.36 -22.10 -24.06
CA ASN A 684 6.23 -22.16 -25.51
C ASN A 684 7.45 -22.82 -26.19
N TRP A 685 8.66 -22.55 -25.68
CA TRP A 685 9.90 -23.05 -26.28
C TRP A 685 10.35 -24.42 -25.74
N LEU A 686 10.11 -24.71 -24.46
CA LEU A 686 10.67 -25.90 -23.80
C LEU A 686 9.64 -26.99 -23.47
N TYR A 687 8.33 -26.73 -23.65
CA TYR A 687 7.26 -27.65 -23.23
C TYR A 687 6.05 -27.69 -24.17
N THR A 688 5.18 -28.65 -23.89
CA THR A 688 3.82 -28.80 -24.42
C THR A 688 2.86 -28.95 -23.23
N LEU A 689 1.56 -28.71 -23.43
CA LEU A 689 0.54 -28.96 -22.41
C LEU A 689 0.54 -30.40 -21.84
N LYS A 690 1.15 -31.38 -22.55
CA LYS A 690 1.27 -32.77 -22.10
C LYS A 690 2.48 -33.06 -21.21
N ASN A 691 3.50 -32.20 -21.19
CA ASN A 691 4.77 -32.46 -20.49
C ASN A 691 5.33 -31.27 -19.68
N VAL A 692 4.60 -30.16 -19.62
CA VAL A 692 4.91 -28.99 -18.79
C VAL A 692 4.97 -29.36 -17.29
N PRO A 693 5.98 -28.87 -16.54
CA PRO A 693 6.06 -29.07 -15.09
C PRO A 693 4.93 -28.32 -14.35
N THR A 694 4.25 -29.00 -13.44
CA THR A 694 3.20 -28.44 -12.56
C THR A 694 3.65 -28.35 -11.09
N ASN A 695 4.91 -28.67 -10.80
CA ASN A 695 5.48 -28.69 -9.46
C ASN A 695 5.80 -27.29 -8.93
N VAL A 696 6.23 -26.34 -9.78
CA VAL A 696 6.44 -24.93 -9.40
C VAL A 696 5.07 -24.32 -9.10
N LYS A 697 4.89 -23.88 -7.86
CA LYS A 697 3.68 -23.24 -7.34
C LYS A 697 3.86 -21.73 -7.20
N GLU A 698 5.07 -21.29 -6.91
CA GLU A 698 5.38 -19.88 -6.65
C GLU A 698 6.73 -19.48 -7.26
N ILE A 699 6.79 -18.25 -7.78
CA ILE A 699 8.04 -17.56 -8.12
C ILE A 699 8.07 -16.20 -7.40
N LEU A 700 9.05 -16.02 -6.53
CA LEU A 700 9.36 -14.77 -5.84
C LEU A 700 10.45 -13.99 -6.60
N LEU A 701 10.16 -12.78 -7.04
CA LEU A 701 11.17 -11.83 -7.54
C LEU A 701 11.73 -11.01 -6.37
N VAL A 702 13.05 -11.06 -6.14
CA VAL A 702 13.75 -10.28 -5.12
C VAL A 702 14.61 -9.21 -5.79
N LEU A 703 14.25 -7.94 -5.59
CA LEU A 703 15.06 -6.80 -6.00
C LEU A 703 15.94 -6.36 -4.83
N ARG A 704 17.27 -6.47 -4.99
CA ARG A 704 18.24 -6.12 -3.95
C ARG A 704 19.55 -5.57 -4.50
N ALA A 705 20.27 -4.78 -3.71
CA ALA A 705 21.61 -4.35 -4.05
C ALA A 705 22.59 -5.52 -3.90
N MET A 706 23.21 -5.94 -5.01
CA MET A 706 24.20 -7.03 -5.05
C MET A 706 25.10 -6.90 -6.29
N ASP A 707 26.24 -7.58 -6.30
CA ASP A 707 27.09 -7.67 -7.48
C ASP A 707 26.50 -8.65 -8.53
N GLY A 708 26.95 -8.53 -9.77
CA GLY A 708 26.42 -9.32 -10.88
C GLY A 708 25.08 -8.81 -11.41
N VAL A 709 24.42 -9.63 -12.22
CA VAL A 709 23.15 -9.29 -12.91
C VAL A 709 21.96 -9.85 -12.15
N ALA A 710 21.77 -11.16 -12.19
CA ALA A 710 20.72 -11.87 -11.49
C ALA A 710 21.17 -13.31 -11.17
N TYR A 711 20.36 -14.04 -10.41
CA TYR A 711 20.44 -15.51 -10.31
C TYR A 711 19.11 -16.11 -9.83
N THR A 712 18.89 -17.38 -10.18
CA THR A 712 17.73 -18.17 -9.74
C THR A 712 18.13 -19.19 -8.66
N THR A 713 17.28 -19.34 -7.65
CA THR A 713 17.44 -20.32 -6.56
C THR A 713 16.09 -20.86 -6.08
N GLY A 714 16.09 -21.61 -4.98
CA GLY A 714 14.89 -22.14 -4.33
C GLY A 714 14.66 -23.63 -4.57
N SER A 715 13.50 -24.10 -4.10
CA SER A 715 13.11 -25.51 -4.09
C SER A 715 12.55 -25.99 -5.44
N SER A 716 11.96 -27.19 -5.47
CA SER A 716 11.22 -27.69 -6.62
C SER A 716 9.82 -27.08 -6.78
N SER A 717 9.28 -26.45 -5.72
CA SER A 717 7.93 -25.89 -5.71
C SER A 717 7.88 -24.37 -5.54
N HIS A 718 8.86 -23.78 -4.86
CA HIS A 718 8.98 -22.34 -4.65
C HIS A 718 10.33 -21.88 -5.17
N LYS A 719 10.32 -20.96 -6.14
CA LYS A 719 11.52 -20.43 -6.80
C LYS A 719 11.74 -18.98 -6.42
N GLU A 720 13.00 -18.58 -6.37
CA GLU A 720 13.39 -17.19 -6.13
C GLU A 720 14.29 -16.71 -7.27
N ILE A 721 14.01 -15.53 -7.81
CA ILE A 721 14.84 -14.83 -8.78
C ILE A 721 15.38 -13.59 -8.10
N HIS A 722 16.69 -13.50 -7.90
CA HIS A 722 17.33 -12.34 -7.30
C HIS A 722 17.89 -11.46 -8.40
N PHE A 723 17.43 -10.21 -8.53
CA PHE A 723 17.83 -9.28 -9.58
C PHE A 723 18.53 -8.06 -8.98
N SER A 724 19.73 -7.75 -9.47
CA SER A 724 20.58 -6.69 -8.93
C SER A 724 20.04 -5.30 -9.24
N LEU A 725 19.71 -4.57 -8.17
CA LEU A 725 19.41 -3.14 -8.23
C LEU A 725 20.62 -2.31 -8.68
N ASN A 726 21.86 -2.77 -8.44
CA ASN A 726 23.07 -2.10 -8.92
C ASN A 726 23.15 -2.18 -10.45
N TYR A 727 22.92 -3.37 -11.03
CA TYR A 727 22.88 -3.54 -12.48
C TYR A 727 21.75 -2.73 -13.14
N ILE A 728 20.54 -2.81 -12.57
CA ILE A 728 19.36 -2.05 -13.04
C ILE A 728 19.64 -0.54 -13.11
N LYS A 729 20.35 0.02 -12.11
CA LYS A 729 20.72 1.44 -12.06
C LYS A 729 21.61 1.89 -13.23
N ASP A 730 22.47 1.01 -13.73
CA ASP A 730 23.40 1.32 -14.83
C ASP A 730 22.77 1.11 -16.22
N CYS A 731 21.68 0.34 -16.32
CA CYS A 731 20.93 0.08 -17.55
C CYS A 731 20.02 1.24 -18.02
N LYS A 732 20.61 2.41 -18.28
CA LYS A 732 19.86 3.64 -18.65
C LYS A 732 19.29 3.69 -20.07
N SER A 733 19.69 2.78 -20.96
CA SER A 733 19.12 2.64 -22.31
C SER A 733 18.66 1.22 -22.56
N ARG A 734 17.51 1.04 -23.24
CA ARG A 734 16.84 -0.26 -23.44
C ARG A 734 16.41 -1.01 -22.17
N ALA A 735 16.33 -0.35 -21.01
CA ALA A 735 15.92 -0.91 -19.72
C ALA A 735 14.82 -1.99 -19.81
N SER A 736 13.66 -1.67 -20.42
CA SER A 736 12.52 -2.60 -20.55
C SER A 736 12.89 -3.91 -21.27
N VAL A 737 13.64 -3.83 -22.38
CA VAL A 737 14.05 -5.02 -23.17
C VAL A 737 15.12 -5.82 -22.43
N GLU A 738 16.05 -5.14 -21.74
CA GLU A 738 17.11 -5.82 -20.98
C GLU A 738 16.53 -6.54 -19.76
N PHE A 739 15.70 -5.86 -18.97
CA PHE A 739 15.09 -6.44 -17.77
C PHE A 739 14.14 -7.58 -18.12
N MET A 740 13.36 -7.44 -19.19
CA MET A 740 12.56 -8.55 -19.72
C MET A 740 13.45 -9.72 -20.17
N GLY A 741 14.58 -9.45 -20.82
CA GLY A 741 15.55 -10.47 -21.23
C GLY A 741 16.17 -11.23 -20.07
N VAL A 742 16.57 -10.53 -19.01
CA VAL A 742 17.06 -11.15 -17.75
C VAL A 742 15.96 -11.97 -17.09
N LEU A 743 14.74 -11.44 -16.96
CA LEU A 743 13.63 -12.19 -16.36
C LEU A 743 13.25 -13.45 -17.18
N VAL A 744 13.36 -13.43 -18.52
CA VAL A 744 13.18 -14.63 -19.35
C VAL A 744 14.26 -15.66 -19.06
N HIS A 745 15.53 -15.24 -19.05
CA HIS A 745 16.67 -16.10 -18.76
C HIS A 745 16.51 -16.80 -17.39
N GLU A 746 16.26 -16.03 -16.35
CA GLU A 746 16.10 -16.54 -14.98
C GLU A 746 14.86 -17.45 -14.83
N VAL A 747 13.72 -17.09 -15.40
CA VAL A 747 12.52 -17.95 -15.34
C VAL A 747 12.72 -19.27 -16.10
N VAL A 748 13.60 -19.35 -17.11
CA VAL A 748 13.95 -20.64 -17.72
C VAL A 748 14.63 -21.56 -16.71
N HIS A 749 15.52 -21.05 -15.86
CA HIS A 749 16.14 -21.83 -14.76
C HIS A 749 15.12 -22.33 -13.72
N CYS A 750 13.96 -21.70 -13.57
CA CYS A 750 12.88 -22.21 -12.73
C CYS A 750 12.30 -23.56 -13.22
N TYR A 751 12.40 -23.85 -14.52
CA TYR A 751 11.70 -24.97 -15.15
C TYR A 751 12.58 -26.00 -15.87
N GLN A 752 13.68 -25.56 -16.49
CA GLN A 752 14.50 -26.43 -17.35
C GLN A 752 15.11 -27.60 -16.58
N TYR A 753 15.40 -28.69 -17.29
CA TYR A 753 16.04 -29.87 -16.71
C TYR A 753 17.56 -29.83 -16.93
N ASP A 754 18.32 -30.03 -15.86
CA ASP A 754 19.79 -29.97 -15.79
C ASP A 754 20.46 -31.35 -15.93
N ALA A 755 19.71 -32.35 -16.41
CA ALA A 755 20.12 -33.75 -16.45
C ALA A 755 20.60 -34.31 -15.09
N ARG A 756 19.92 -33.95 -13.99
CA ARG A 756 20.28 -34.32 -12.61
C ARG A 756 21.64 -33.74 -12.21
N GLY A 757 21.88 -32.48 -12.53
CA GLY A 757 23.13 -31.76 -12.29
C GLY A 757 24.34 -32.24 -13.12
N SER A 758 24.11 -33.00 -14.21
CA SER A 758 25.20 -33.51 -15.07
C SER A 758 25.30 -32.81 -16.43
N CYS A 759 24.36 -31.91 -16.75
CA CYS A 759 24.40 -31.09 -17.96
C CYS A 759 25.58 -30.07 -17.88
N PRO A 760 26.32 -29.84 -18.99
CA PRO A 760 27.35 -28.79 -19.05
C PRO A 760 26.77 -27.42 -18.72
N GLY A 761 27.47 -26.64 -17.89
CA GLY A 761 27.02 -25.31 -17.48
C GLY A 761 26.64 -24.41 -18.65
N GLY A 762 27.47 -24.32 -19.70
CA GLY A 762 27.13 -23.51 -20.87
C GLY A 762 25.96 -24.04 -21.72
N LEU A 763 25.57 -25.31 -21.62
CA LEU A 763 24.29 -25.76 -22.18
C LEU A 763 23.10 -25.32 -21.30
N VAL A 764 23.27 -25.31 -19.98
CA VAL A 764 22.27 -24.80 -19.01
C VAL A 764 22.04 -23.29 -19.22
N GLU A 765 23.10 -22.50 -19.38
CA GLU A 765 23.02 -21.07 -19.74
C GLU A 765 22.48 -20.86 -21.16
N GLY A 766 22.99 -21.65 -22.12
CA GLY A 766 22.65 -21.53 -23.53
C GLY A 766 21.18 -21.85 -23.85
N ILE A 767 20.51 -22.70 -23.07
CA ILE A 767 19.07 -22.94 -23.20
C ILE A 767 18.26 -21.74 -22.70
N ALA A 768 18.66 -21.12 -21.57
CA ALA A 768 18.02 -19.90 -21.07
C ALA A 768 18.16 -18.75 -22.10
N ASP A 769 19.36 -18.56 -22.64
CA ASP A 769 19.60 -17.55 -23.66
C ASP A 769 19.05 -17.90 -25.06
N PHE A 770 18.84 -19.18 -25.38
CA PHE A 770 18.08 -19.60 -26.57
C PHE A 770 16.62 -19.13 -26.50
N VAL A 771 15.96 -19.24 -25.33
CA VAL A 771 14.59 -18.71 -25.15
C VAL A 771 14.61 -17.18 -25.24
N ARG A 772 15.56 -16.51 -24.55
CA ARG A 772 15.73 -15.04 -24.62
C ARG A 772 15.96 -14.55 -26.06
N LEU A 773 16.76 -15.26 -26.84
CA LEU A 773 17.01 -14.97 -28.25
C LEU A 773 15.72 -15.00 -29.07
N ASN A 774 14.95 -16.09 -28.90
CA ASN A 774 13.75 -16.34 -29.70
C ASN A 774 12.56 -15.43 -29.32
N GLU A 775 12.52 -14.90 -28.09
CA GLU A 775 11.62 -13.80 -27.71
C GLU A 775 12.09 -12.41 -28.21
N SER A 776 13.14 -12.36 -29.05
CA SER A 776 13.74 -11.12 -29.58
C SER A 776 14.36 -10.20 -28.52
N LEU A 777 14.78 -10.76 -27.37
CA LEU A 777 15.34 -10.02 -26.22
C LEU A 777 16.88 -10.08 -26.16
N ALA A 778 17.53 -10.35 -27.29
CA ALA A 778 18.98 -10.40 -27.40
C ALA A 778 19.62 -9.02 -27.13
N PRO A 779 20.64 -8.94 -26.24
CA PRO A 779 21.50 -7.78 -26.08
C PRO A 779 22.23 -7.38 -27.37
N PRO A 780 22.50 -6.08 -27.60
CA PRO A 780 23.17 -5.61 -28.82
C PRO A 780 24.63 -6.04 -28.96
N HIS A 781 25.25 -6.61 -27.93
CA HIS A 781 26.63 -7.10 -27.95
C HIS A 781 26.76 -8.57 -28.40
N TRP A 782 25.68 -9.35 -28.44
CA TRP A 782 25.68 -10.76 -28.85
C TRP A 782 26.11 -10.93 -30.32
N ARG A 783 26.86 -12.00 -30.63
CA ARG A 783 27.40 -12.30 -31.97
C ARG A 783 27.25 -13.78 -32.32
N ARG A 784 26.71 -14.06 -33.51
CA ARG A 784 26.80 -15.40 -34.12
C ARG A 784 28.27 -15.72 -34.38
N SER A 785 28.79 -16.77 -33.76
CA SER A 785 30.19 -17.19 -33.89
C SER A 785 30.35 -18.69 -33.64
N ALA A 786 31.26 -19.34 -34.37
CA ALA A 786 31.61 -20.76 -34.20
C ALA A 786 33.05 -20.96 -33.65
N GLY A 787 33.65 -19.91 -33.08
CA GLY A 787 34.93 -19.99 -32.39
C GLY A 787 34.75 -20.45 -30.94
N GLY A 788 35.66 -21.28 -30.42
CA GLY A 788 35.53 -21.88 -29.08
C GLY A 788 34.76 -23.21 -29.11
N LYS A 789 34.07 -23.53 -28.02
CA LYS A 789 33.21 -24.71 -27.90
C LYS A 789 31.74 -24.37 -28.14
N TRP A 790 30.97 -25.39 -28.49
CA TRP A 790 29.53 -25.28 -28.65
C TRP A 790 28.79 -25.05 -27.32
N ASP A 791 29.39 -25.44 -26.19
CA ASP A 791 28.88 -25.34 -24.82
C ASP A 791 29.59 -24.27 -23.98
N ASP A 792 30.11 -23.20 -24.60
CA ASP A 792 30.71 -22.06 -23.87
C ASP A 792 29.66 -21.13 -23.20
N GLY A 793 28.37 -21.34 -23.43
CA GLY A 793 27.28 -20.58 -22.81
C GLY A 793 26.79 -19.38 -23.62
N TYR A 794 25.84 -18.67 -23.01
CA TYR A 794 25.29 -17.38 -23.44
C TYR A 794 24.99 -17.32 -24.95
N ASP A 795 25.41 -16.24 -25.63
CA ASP A 795 25.11 -15.96 -27.02
C ASP A 795 25.59 -17.04 -27.99
N ARG A 796 26.80 -17.59 -27.76
CA ARG A 796 27.41 -18.63 -28.59
C ARG A 796 26.57 -19.89 -28.61
N THR A 797 26.23 -20.43 -27.43
CA THR A 797 25.40 -21.64 -27.35
C THR A 797 23.96 -21.33 -27.77
N ALA A 798 23.40 -20.17 -27.41
CA ALA A 798 22.04 -19.79 -27.82
C ALA A 798 21.86 -19.71 -29.34
N PHE A 799 22.78 -19.07 -30.07
CA PHE A 799 22.72 -18.98 -31.54
C PHE A 799 22.97 -20.33 -32.24
N PHE A 800 23.65 -21.26 -31.58
CA PHE A 800 23.84 -22.62 -32.07
C PHE A 800 22.59 -23.48 -31.87
N LEU A 801 21.95 -23.41 -30.70
CA LEU A 801 20.68 -24.06 -30.44
C LEU A 801 19.56 -23.51 -31.34
N ASP A 802 19.56 -22.20 -31.63
CA ASP A 802 18.72 -21.55 -32.65
C ASP A 802 18.93 -22.16 -34.04
N TRP A 803 20.18 -22.36 -34.46
CA TRP A 803 20.47 -23.03 -35.72
C TRP A 803 20.03 -24.50 -35.73
N ILE A 804 20.24 -25.25 -34.63
CA ILE A 804 19.77 -26.65 -34.50
C ILE A 804 18.25 -26.74 -34.60
N GLU A 805 17.52 -25.85 -33.93
CA GLU A 805 16.04 -25.80 -33.96
C GLU A 805 15.50 -25.60 -35.39
N HIS A 806 16.20 -24.81 -36.21
CA HIS A 806 15.87 -24.60 -37.63
C HIS A 806 16.35 -25.72 -38.55
N SER A 807 17.55 -26.28 -38.34
CA SER A 807 18.16 -27.28 -39.23
C SER A 807 17.66 -28.71 -38.98
N SER A 808 17.38 -29.06 -37.72
CA SER A 808 16.89 -30.38 -37.29
C SER A 808 15.37 -30.42 -37.08
N GLY A 809 14.70 -29.27 -37.21
CA GLY A 809 13.25 -29.13 -37.19
C GLY A 809 12.67 -28.70 -35.85
N LYS A 810 11.57 -27.94 -35.91
CA LYS A 810 10.92 -27.32 -34.75
C LYS A 810 10.58 -28.32 -33.64
N GLY A 811 10.81 -27.91 -32.40
CA GLY A 811 10.69 -28.70 -31.18
C GLY A 811 11.91 -29.57 -30.88
N THR A 812 13.08 -29.30 -31.47
CA THR A 812 14.31 -30.07 -31.17
C THR A 812 14.84 -29.71 -29.79
N ILE A 813 14.89 -28.42 -29.44
CA ILE A 813 15.34 -27.98 -28.11
C ILE A 813 14.34 -28.40 -27.01
N GLN A 814 13.04 -28.37 -27.31
CA GLN A 814 11.99 -28.94 -26.47
C GLN A 814 12.22 -30.44 -26.17
N LYS A 815 12.56 -31.25 -27.17
CA LYS A 815 12.86 -32.68 -27.00
C LYS A 815 14.13 -32.89 -26.18
N LEU A 816 15.18 -32.07 -26.41
CA LEU A 816 16.43 -32.09 -25.64
C LEU A 816 16.14 -31.86 -24.15
N ASN A 817 15.44 -30.77 -23.82
CA ASN A 817 15.00 -30.48 -22.45
C ASN A 817 14.18 -31.66 -21.85
N HIS A 818 13.18 -32.17 -22.58
CA HIS A 818 12.37 -33.30 -22.10
C HIS A 818 13.19 -34.58 -21.84
N ARG A 819 14.25 -34.83 -22.62
CA ARG A 819 15.14 -35.98 -22.46
C ARG A 819 16.03 -35.82 -21.23
N MET A 820 16.53 -34.61 -20.96
CA MET A 820 17.28 -34.27 -19.74
C MET A 820 16.47 -34.45 -18.44
N LYS A 821 15.13 -34.46 -18.49
CA LYS A 821 14.30 -34.83 -17.32
C LYS A 821 14.63 -36.21 -16.75
N ARG A 822 14.98 -37.18 -17.61
CA ARG A 822 14.96 -38.61 -17.26
C ARG A 822 16.34 -39.24 -17.07
N SER A 823 17.37 -38.72 -17.72
CA SER A 823 18.72 -39.29 -17.75
C SER A 823 19.78 -38.26 -17.38
N THR A 824 20.98 -38.73 -17.03
CA THR A 824 22.19 -37.90 -17.04
C THR A 824 22.52 -37.45 -18.46
N TYR A 825 23.30 -36.39 -18.59
CA TYR A 825 23.69 -35.81 -19.87
C TYR A 825 24.69 -36.71 -20.61
N ASN A 826 24.61 -36.72 -21.94
CA ASN A 826 25.54 -37.39 -22.84
C ASN A 826 25.47 -36.72 -24.22
N ASN A 827 26.61 -36.49 -24.88
CA ASN A 827 26.66 -35.92 -26.24
C ASN A 827 25.88 -36.76 -27.28
N ALA A 828 25.69 -38.07 -27.03
CA ALA A 828 24.84 -38.94 -27.84
C ALA A 828 23.37 -38.48 -27.91
N LEU A 829 22.90 -37.62 -26.98
CA LEU A 829 21.56 -37.04 -27.03
C LEU A 829 21.33 -36.23 -28.31
N PHE A 830 22.34 -35.51 -28.81
CA PHE A 830 22.23 -34.78 -30.07
C PHE A 830 22.17 -35.72 -31.29
N GLN A 831 22.92 -36.82 -31.26
CA GLN A 831 22.83 -37.89 -32.27
C GLN A 831 21.44 -38.56 -32.27
N GLU A 832 20.88 -38.86 -31.10
CA GLU A 832 19.53 -39.43 -30.94
C GLU A 832 18.43 -38.50 -31.48
N LEU A 833 18.59 -37.17 -31.31
CA LEU A 833 17.57 -36.18 -31.64
C LEU A 833 17.65 -35.63 -33.07
N THR A 834 18.86 -35.47 -33.61
CA THR A 834 19.12 -34.82 -34.90
C THR A 834 19.59 -35.78 -36.00
N GLY A 835 20.05 -36.98 -35.63
CA GLY A 835 20.73 -37.89 -36.54
C GLY A 835 22.22 -37.59 -36.77
N THR A 836 22.79 -36.56 -36.13
CA THR A 836 24.18 -36.10 -36.33
C THR A 836 24.90 -35.90 -34.97
N PRO A 837 26.21 -36.22 -34.85
CA PRO A 837 26.95 -36.01 -33.61
C PRO A 837 27.14 -34.51 -33.31
N ILE A 838 27.23 -34.14 -32.03
CA ILE A 838 27.34 -32.72 -31.62
C ILE A 838 28.58 -32.02 -32.21
N ASP A 839 29.71 -32.72 -32.34
CA ASP A 839 30.94 -32.17 -32.90
C ASP A 839 30.80 -31.87 -34.42
N GLU A 840 30.02 -32.70 -35.13
CA GLU A 840 29.71 -32.50 -36.55
C GLU A 840 28.64 -31.42 -36.74
N LEU A 841 27.63 -31.33 -35.86
CA LEU A 841 26.69 -30.21 -35.82
C LEU A 841 27.43 -28.88 -35.64
N TRP A 842 28.39 -28.81 -34.71
CA TRP A 842 29.19 -27.60 -34.47
C TRP A 842 30.06 -27.24 -35.69
N ALA A 843 30.72 -28.22 -36.30
CA ALA A 843 31.49 -28.00 -37.53
C ALA A 843 30.62 -27.54 -38.71
N ASN A 844 29.39 -28.04 -38.82
CA ASN A 844 28.45 -27.63 -39.86
C ASN A 844 27.83 -26.25 -39.58
N TYR A 845 27.62 -25.88 -38.33
CA TYR A 845 27.26 -24.51 -37.94
C TYR A 845 28.35 -23.51 -38.31
N GLY A 846 29.63 -23.85 -38.12
CA GLY A 846 30.77 -23.05 -38.57
C GLY A 846 30.72 -22.76 -40.08
N LYS A 847 30.59 -23.81 -40.91
CA LYS A 847 30.45 -23.66 -42.37
C LYS A 847 29.26 -22.79 -42.76
N PHE A 848 28.11 -22.96 -42.10
CA PHE A 848 26.92 -22.14 -42.33
C PHE A 848 27.16 -20.65 -42.04
N LEU A 849 27.95 -20.31 -41.01
CA LEU A 849 28.33 -18.92 -40.74
C LEU A 849 29.32 -18.39 -41.78
N ASP A 850 30.28 -19.20 -42.22
CA ASP A 850 31.25 -18.83 -43.27
C ASP A 850 30.52 -18.54 -44.60
N GLU A 851 29.61 -19.42 -45.02
CA GLU A 851 28.76 -19.25 -46.22
C GLU A 851 27.92 -17.97 -46.13
N LYS A 852 27.25 -17.72 -44.99
CA LYS A 852 26.50 -16.48 -44.77
C LYS A 852 27.36 -15.22 -44.68
N SER A 853 28.65 -15.35 -44.35
CA SER A 853 29.60 -14.24 -44.37
C SER A 853 30.12 -13.91 -45.76
N THR A 854 29.88 -14.77 -46.76
CA THR A 854 30.27 -14.52 -48.17
C THR A 854 29.15 -13.93 -49.04
N ASP A 855 27.91 -13.89 -48.54
CA ASP A 855 26.73 -13.31 -49.21
C ASP A 855 26.42 -11.84 -48.79
N LEU A 856 27.34 -11.20 -48.05
CA LEU A 856 27.28 -9.81 -47.57
C LEU A 856 28.50 -9.00 -48.04
#